data_AF-A0A1I4TMB9-F1
#
_entry.id   AF-A0A1I4TMB9-F1
#
_cell.length_a   1.000
_cell.length_b   1.000
_cell.length_c   1.000
_cell.angle_alpha   90.00
_cell.angle_beta   90.00
_cell.angle_gamma   90.00
#
_symmetry.space_group_name_H-M   'P 1'
#
loop_
_entity.id
_entity.type
_entity.pdbx_description
1 polymer ?
#
loop_
_entity_poly.entity_id
_entity_poly.type
_entity_poly.pdbx_seq_one_letter_code
_entity_poly.pdbx_strand_id
1 'polypeptide(L)'
;MGSSIAVVGAGIVGVSCALALQRRGWQVTLIDRSPPGRETSFGNAGVLARSSLIPFNNPGLWSALPTLLRNSGASFRYDPAYLARNLPWALRFVLHARRGSFERTTEALDGLIKLSWQEHLRWLGEAGVRQRLRENGWLFLYRTQAAFQRGQPARDTFERFGITTQVLDAWALYALEPSLRPIFARALWVQDAASVDSPGRVVEAYAALFVSRGGCIVQQGVSGLARPDGGDPWRILMADGGVREADQVVVALGPWSAEFLRSTQALSVPMAFERGHHMHYGAAPDARLSRPVYDTAGGYVLSPMEQGLRLTTGASRRPGCAAQAFAVEPGGGRGAPGLSAGRAPGRSALARQPSHLAGQPARHRPVPRPASPVAGLRPPAHRLQHGPRHGGAAGSPGVGRALSHRPCALQPFALHPLNGRSSLPPPHPKDPPMQRRDFLNRSLLAATAAAIQPAAFAQGGGESTWERVKRTRVLRVGAVDGGLPYYRKDIVTGEWQGCMADYYRGLAKSLDARLEITPTSWGNSVLELQSQKIDVFFGLNPTPARQQVIDFTDPLLRIAFTALCRKGFSPNSWADLNKPAVRVAVDKGSSQDAIATRILVDAQIIRLDSAVDATLAVQTGRADAQILVLPLALSVSSKNPAVGQVVILTPEEIATSNGGVRKEADGRWLQHINLWLKGERESGNMRRIFIENLKKVGDVSEDKIPAHLQI
;
A
#
# COMPACT_ATOMS: atom_id res chain seq x y z
N MET A 1 30.54 -36.54 -25.52
CA MET A 1 29.22 -36.03 -25.93
C MET A 1 28.86 -34.87 -25.01
N GLY A 2 28.34 -33.76 -25.53
CA GLY A 2 28.05 -32.58 -24.71
C GLY A 2 26.78 -32.79 -23.88
N SER A 3 26.87 -32.62 -22.56
CA SER A 3 25.73 -32.83 -21.67
C SER A 3 24.60 -31.82 -21.93
N SER A 4 23.37 -32.30 -21.78
CA SER A 4 22.13 -31.67 -22.25
C SER A 4 21.23 -31.24 -21.09
N ILE A 5 20.57 -30.07 -21.22
CA ILE A 5 19.63 -29.55 -20.23
C ILE A 5 18.35 -29.06 -20.88
N ALA A 6 17.21 -29.54 -20.40
CA ALA A 6 15.90 -28.95 -20.69
C ALA A 6 15.54 -27.89 -19.63
N VAL A 7 15.30 -26.66 -20.05
CA VAL A 7 14.76 -25.59 -19.19
C VAL A 7 13.28 -25.44 -19.48
N VAL A 8 12.41 -25.76 -18.53
CA VAL A 8 10.96 -25.75 -18.69
C VAL A 8 10.39 -24.45 -18.11
N GLY A 9 9.98 -23.55 -18.99
CA GLY A 9 9.45 -22.20 -18.72
C GLY A 9 10.35 -21.09 -19.26
N ALA A 10 9.86 -20.27 -20.19
CA ALA A 10 10.56 -19.19 -20.89
C ALA A 10 10.25 -17.78 -20.33
N GLY A 11 9.96 -17.68 -19.03
CA GLY A 11 10.00 -16.40 -18.31
C GLY A 11 11.43 -15.90 -18.11
N ILE A 12 11.59 -14.69 -17.55
CA ILE A 12 12.92 -14.07 -17.32
C ILE A 12 13.88 -14.99 -16.55
N VAL A 13 13.39 -15.78 -15.58
CA VAL A 13 14.19 -16.77 -14.85
C VAL A 13 14.73 -17.85 -15.80
N GLY A 14 13.87 -18.48 -16.60
CA GLY A 14 14.27 -19.60 -17.45
C GLY A 14 15.19 -19.16 -18.60
N VAL A 15 14.91 -18.02 -19.23
CA VAL A 15 15.81 -17.42 -20.23
C VAL A 15 17.17 -17.07 -19.62
N SER A 16 17.19 -16.54 -18.38
CA SER A 16 18.44 -16.28 -17.65
C SER A 16 19.22 -17.55 -17.33
N CYS A 17 18.53 -18.63 -16.94
CA CYS A 17 19.15 -19.94 -16.74
C CYS A 17 19.73 -20.48 -18.06
N ALA A 18 18.98 -20.39 -19.15
CA ALA A 18 19.39 -20.90 -20.46
C ALA A 18 20.67 -20.20 -20.97
N LEU A 19 20.71 -18.87 -20.95
CA LEU A 19 21.91 -18.08 -21.28
C LEU A 19 23.12 -18.42 -20.38
N ALA A 20 22.89 -18.55 -19.07
CA ALA A 20 23.97 -18.82 -18.12
C ALA A 20 24.53 -20.25 -18.22
N LEU A 21 23.70 -21.24 -18.57
CA LEU A 21 24.09 -22.63 -18.80
C LEU A 21 24.78 -22.80 -20.16
N GLN A 22 24.24 -22.18 -21.21
CA GLN A 22 24.85 -22.16 -22.55
C GLN A 22 26.26 -21.57 -22.53
N ARG A 23 26.50 -20.49 -21.75
CA ARG A 23 27.84 -19.90 -21.55
C ARG A 23 28.85 -20.87 -20.92
N ARG A 24 28.41 -22.02 -20.39
CA ARG A 24 29.28 -23.09 -19.85
C ARG A 24 29.41 -24.30 -20.77
N GLY A 25 28.95 -24.20 -22.02
CA GLY A 25 29.05 -25.29 -23.00
C GLY A 25 27.97 -26.38 -22.87
N TRP A 26 26.92 -26.18 -22.07
CA TRP A 26 25.79 -27.10 -22.04
C TRP A 26 24.93 -26.94 -23.29
N GLN A 27 24.44 -28.06 -23.84
CA GLN A 27 23.42 -28.03 -24.88
C GLN A 27 22.06 -27.79 -24.22
N VAL A 28 21.49 -26.59 -24.41
CA VAL A 28 20.26 -26.19 -23.73
C VAL A 28 19.08 -26.16 -24.69
N THR A 29 17.98 -26.78 -24.28
CA THR A 29 16.66 -26.61 -24.90
C THR A 29 15.72 -25.89 -23.94
N LEU A 30 15.19 -24.73 -24.33
CA LEU A 30 14.21 -23.97 -23.57
C LEU A 30 12.80 -24.31 -24.06
N ILE A 31 11.91 -24.76 -23.18
CA ILE A 31 10.58 -25.28 -23.52
C ILE A 31 9.50 -24.45 -22.82
N ASP A 32 8.56 -23.87 -23.56
CA ASP A 32 7.38 -23.18 -22.99
C ASP A 32 6.18 -23.27 -23.95
N ARG A 33 4.96 -23.30 -23.40
CA ARG A 33 3.71 -23.29 -24.20
C ARG A 33 3.49 -21.98 -24.98
N SER A 34 4.16 -20.89 -24.57
CA SER A 34 3.98 -19.55 -25.11
C SER A 34 5.32 -18.96 -25.57
N PRO A 35 5.31 -17.94 -26.43
CA PRO A 35 6.52 -17.18 -26.74
C PRO A 35 7.19 -16.65 -25.45
N PRO A 36 8.53 -16.48 -25.44
CA PRO A 36 9.27 -16.04 -24.27
C PRO A 36 8.72 -14.76 -23.63
N GLY A 37 8.73 -14.72 -22.30
CA GLY A 37 8.41 -13.54 -21.51
C GLY A 37 6.94 -13.15 -21.38
N ARG A 38 5.99 -13.86 -22.02
CA ARG A 38 4.57 -13.44 -22.17
C ARG A 38 3.73 -13.37 -20.89
N GLU A 39 4.13 -14.04 -19.81
CA GLU A 39 3.34 -14.18 -18.58
C GLU A 39 3.78 -13.17 -17.50
N THR A 40 4.23 -13.66 -16.34
CA THR A 40 4.65 -12.87 -15.17
C THR A 40 5.78 -11.87 -15.48
N SER A 41 6.57 -12.19 -16.50
CA SER A 41 7.72 -11.41 -16.95
C SER A 41 7.32 -10.24 -17.87
N PHE A 42 6.12 -10.27 -18.46
CA PHE A 42 5.58 -9.17 -19.26
C PHE A 42 5.06 -8.04 -18.38
N GLY A 43 4.22 -8.39 -17.39
CA GLY A 43 3.39 -7.44 -16.64
C GLY A 43 4.02 -6.79 -15.41
N ASN A 44 5.35 -6.84 -15.24
CA ASN A 44 6.03 -6.20 -14.11
C ASN A 44 6.31 -4.70 -14.36
N ALA A 45 6.78 -4.00 -13.32
CA ALA A 45 7.04 -2.55 -13.34
C ALA A 45 8.37 -2.15 -14.01
N GLY A 46 9.16 -3.09 -14.51
CA GLY A 46 10.45 -2.86 -15.16
C GLY A 46 11.59 -2.39 -14.26
N VAL A 47 11.39 -2.35 -12.93
CA VAL A 47 12.40 -1.89 -11.96
C VAL A 47 13.48 -2.96 -11.74
N LEU A 48 14.74 -2.56 -11.84
CA LEU A 48 15.95 -3.33 -11.55
C LEU A 48 16.67 -2.64 -10.38
N ALA A 49 16.43 -3.06 -9.14
CA ALA A 49 16.93 -2.36 -7.96
C ALA A 49 17.44 -3.30 -6.86
N ARG A 50 18.61 -2.99 -6.28
CA ARG A 50 19.10 -3.68 -5.06
C ARG A 50 18.19 -3.46 -3.85
N SER A 51 17.46 -2.34 -3.79
CA SER A 51 16.46 -2.06 -2.74
C SER A 51 15.30 -3.07 -2.66
N SER A 52 15.16 -3.98 -3.63
CA SER A 52 14.23 -5.12 -3.53
C SER A 52 14.71 -6.25 -2.61
N LEU A 53 15.84 -6.08 -1.90
CA LEU A 53 16.36 -7.07 -0.94
C LEU A 53 15.49 -7.27 0.32
N ILE A 54 14.63 -6.32 0.68
CA ILE A 54 13.80 -6.40 1.89
C ILE A 54 12.65 -7.39 1.67
N PRO A 55 12.59 -8.55 2.35
CA PRO A 55 11.48 -9.47 2.20
C PRO A 55 10.20 -8.91 2.84
N PHE A 56 9.06 -9.21 2.21
CA PHE A 56 7.72 -8.97 2.80
C PHE A 56 7.53 -9.68 4.15
N ASN A 57 8.31 -10.74 4.40
CA ASN A 57 8.32 -11.48 5.65
C ASN A 57 9.34 -10.91 6.65
N ASN A 58 9.18 -9.64 7.02
CA ASN A 58 10.06 -8.92 7.94
C ASN A 58 9.40 -8.73 9.32
N PRO A 59 10.16 -8.38 10.39
CA PRO A 59 9.60 -8.24 11.73
C PRO A 59 8.46 -7.21 11.85
N GLY A 60 8.44 -6.18 11.00
CA GLY A 60 7.33 -5.21 10.93
C GLY A 60 6.00 -5.80 10.47
N LEU A 61 6.00 -7.04 9.93
CA LEU A 61 4.77 -7.77 9.64
C LEU A 61 3.93 -7.97 10.91
N TRP A 62 4.55 -8.23 12.08
CA TRP A 62 3.81 -8.48 13.32
C TRP A 62 2.94 -7.29 13.76
N SER A 63 3.46 -6.07 13.65
CA SER A 63 2.70 -4.84 13.93
C SER A 63 1.69 -4.51 12.82
N ALA A 64 1.93 -4.97 11.58
CA ALA A 64 0.99 -4.80 10.47
C ALA A 64 -0.15 -5.85 10.46
N LEU A 65 0.03 -7.02 11.08
CA LEU A 65 -0.93 -8.15 11.03
C LEU A 65 -2.37 -7.77 11.39
N PRO A 66 -2.67 -7.04 12.48
CA PRO A 66 -4.05 -6.67 12.81
C PRO A 66 -4.73 -5.85 11.70
N THR A 67 -3.97 -4.99 11.03
CA THR A 67 -4.45 -4.18 9.90
C THR A 67 -4.59 -5.02 8.63
N LEU A 68 -3.66 -5.95 8.37
CA LEU A 68 -3.74 -6.85 7.22
C LEU A 68 -4.91 -7.84 7.35
N LEU A 69 -5.17 -8.37 8.55
CA LEU A 69 -6.28 -9.30 8.84
C LEU A 69 -7.66 -8.65 8.67
N ARG A 70 -7.77 -7.32 8.73
CA ARG A 70 -8.99 -6.59 8.37
C ARG A 70 -9.31 -6.66 6.87
N ASN A 71 -8.36 -7.06 6.02
CA ASN A 71 -8.52 -7.30 4.58
C ASN A 71 -9.10 -6.12 3.77
N SER A 72 -9.03 -4.89 4.31
CA SER A 72 -9.70 -3.70 3.78
C SER A 72 -8.81 -2.83 2.89
N GLY A 73 -7.48 -2.95 3.03
CA GLY A 73 -6.49 -2.15 2.31
C GLY A 73 -6.52 -2.34 0.79
N ALA A 74 -6.06 -1.33 0.06
CA ALA A 74 -5.86 -1.42 -1.40
C ALA A 74 -4.58 -2.20 -1.77
N SER A 75 -3.53 -2.08 -0.95
CA SER A 75 -2.20 -2.65 -1.22
C SER A 75 -2.11 -4.18 -1.02
N PHE A 76 -3.05 -4.78 -0.29
CA PHE A 76 -3.08 -6.22 -0.01
C PHE A 76 -4.51 -6.69 0.28
N ARG A 77 -5.02 -7.60 -0.55
CA ARG A 77 -6.29 -8.33 -0.31
C ARG A 77 -6.12 -9.82 -0.51
N TYR A 78 -6.63 -10.60 0.44
CA TYR A 78 -6.68 -12.05 0.37
C TYR A 78 -8.12 -12.58 0.33
N ASP A 79 -8.26 -13.81 -0.13
CA ASP A 79 -9.52 -14.56 -0.05
C ASP A 79 -9.53 -15.38 1.25
N PRO A 80 -10.53 -15.24 2.14
CA PRO A 80 -10.57 -15.95 3.42
C PRO A 80 -10.60 -17.48 3.28
N ALA A 81 -11.30 -18.01 2.28
CA ALA A 81 -11.37 -19.45 2.04
C ALA A 81 -10.04 -20.00 1.51
N TYR A 82 -9.36 -19.23 0.65
CA TYR A 82 -7.98 -19.55 0.25
C TYR A 82 -7.02 -19.52 1.45
N LEU A 83 -7.14 -18.52 2.33
CA LEU A 83 -6.29 -18.42 3.52
C LEU A 83 -6.51 -19.59 4.47
N ALA A 84 -7.77 -19.98 4.73
CA ALA A 84 -8.11 -21.14 5.56
C ALA A 84 -7.53 -22.45 4.99
N ARG A 85 -7.71 -22.69 3.67
CA ARG A 85 -7.13 -23.86 2.97
C ARG A 85 -5.59 -23.89 3.02
N ASN A 86 -4.95 -22.73 3.13
CA ASN A 86 -3.49 -22.58 3.19
C ASN A 86 -3.00 -22.17 4.59
N LEU A 87 -3.79 -22.37 5.65
CA LEU A 87 -3.48 -21.89 7.00
C LEU A 87 -2.11 -22.40 7.53
N PRO A 88 -1.69 -23.67 7.32
CA PRO A 88 -0.35 -24.12 7.71
C PRO A 88 0.78 -23.36 7.00
N TRP A 89 0.59 -22.94 5.74
CA TRP A 89 1.56 -22.11 5.02
C TRP A 89 1.54 -20.68 5.57
N ALA A 90 0.36 -20.11 5.84
CA ALA A 90 0.21 -18.74 6.33
C ALA A 90 0.76 -18.55 7.76
N LEU A 91 0.48 -19.50 8.66
CA LEU A 91 1.05 -19.52 10.01
C LEU A 91 2.58 -19.63 9.96
N ARG A 92 3.13 -20.52 9.12
CA ARG A 92 4.59 -20.61 8.91
C ARG A 92 5.14 -19.31 8.33
N PHE A 93 4.45 -18.69 7.38
CA PHE A 93 4.87 -17.42 6.78
C PHE A 93 5.05 -16.37 7.88
N VAL A 94 4.00 -16.13 8.68
CA VAL A 94 4.04 -15.22 9.82
C VAL A 94 5.09 -15.61 10.88
N LEU A 95 5.20 -16.89 11.25
CA LEU A 95 6.20 -17.35 12.23
C LEU A 95 7.64 -17.16 11.77
N HIS A 96 7.89 -17.10 10.45
CA HIS A 96 9.20 -16.77 9.86
C HIS A 96 9.48 -15.26 9.77
N ALA A 97 8.55 -14.37 10.16
CA ALA A 97 8.74 -12.92 10.29
C ALA A 97 9.64 -12.54 11.49
N ARG A 98 10.77 -13.22 11.66
CA ARG A 98 11.71 -13.05 12.79
C ARG A 98 13.02 -12.45 12.30
N ARG A 99 13.68 -11.65 13.14
CA ARG A 99 14.93 -10.93 12.83
C ARG A 99 16.01 -11.81 12.17
N GLY A 100 16.37 -12.94 12.77
CA GLY A 100 17.36 -13.87 12.18
C GLY A 100 16.92 -14.62 10.90
N SER A 101 15.61 -14.63 10.56
CA SER A 101 15.15 -15.11 9.25
C SER A 101 15.19 -13.99 8.22
N PHE A 102 14.82 -12.77 8.62
CA PHE A 102 14.93 -11.56 7.84
C PHE A 102 16.38 -11.28 7.42
N GLU A 103 17.33 -11.25 8.35
CA GLU A 103 18.75 -10.98 8.09
C GLU A 103 19.33 -11.95 7.05
N ARG A 104 19.26 -13.27 7.31
CA ARG A 104 19.75 -14.30 6.38
C ARG A 104 19.07 -14.28 5.00
N THR A 105 17.78 -13.96 4.94
CA THR A 105 17.05 -13.87 3.65
C THR A 105 17.49 -12.63 2.87
N THR A 106 17.66 -11.51 3.57
CA THR A 106 18.06 -10.21 2.99
C THR A 106 19.49 -10.29 2.44
N GLU A 107 20.41 -10.90 3.17
CA GLU A 107 21.79 -11.15 2.74
C GLU A 107 21.86 -12.04 1.49
N ALA A 108 21.11 -13.15 1.48
CA ALA A 108 21.03 -14.02 0.31
C ALA A 108 20.41 -13.33 -0.92
N LEU A 109 19.41 -12.46 -0.72
CA LEU A 109 18.82 -11.66 -1.79
C LEU A 109 19.78 -10.60 -2.33
N ASP A 110 20.51 -9.88 -1.48
CA ASP A 110 21.49 -8.90 -1.92
C ASP A 110 22.60 -9.54 -2.78
N GLY A 111 23.15 -10.68 -2.34
CA GLY A 111 24.14 -11.43 -3.11
C GLY A 111 23.62 -11.86 -4.50
N LEU A 112 22.37 -12.32 -4.59
CA LEU A 112 21.74 -12.65 -5.86
C LEU A 112 21.52 -11.42 -6.75
N ILE A 113 21.00 -10.31 -6.20
CA ILE A 113 20.71 -9.10 -7.00
C ILE A 113 22.00 -8.42 -7.48
N LYS A 114 23.07 -8.41 -6.66
CA LYS A 114 24.43 -7.96 -7.06
C LYS A 114 24.95 -8.71 -8.29
N LEU A 115 24.89 -10.04 -8.28
CA LEU A 115 25.28 -10.87 -9.43
C LEU A 115 24.38 -10.63 -10.64
N SER A 116 23.10 -10.40 -10.39
CA SER A 116 22.08 -10.19 -11.41
C SER A 116 22.26 -8.89 -12.19
N TRP A 117 22.64 -7.82 -11.51
CA TRP A 117 22.91 -6.51 -12.12
C TRP A 117 23.97 -6.60 -13.25
N GLN A 118 25.10 -7.24 -12.96
CA GLN A 118 26.20 -7.42 -13.93
C GLN A 118 25.76 -8.18 -15.19
N GLU A 119 24.97 -9.24 -15.02
CA GLU A 119 24.49 -10.06 -16.13
C GLU A 119 23.40 -9.34 -16.94
N HIS A 120 22.52 -8.55 -16.29
CA HIS A 120 21.58 -7.68 -17.00
C HIS A 120 22.30 -6.67 -17.92
N LEU A 121 23.30 -5.94 -17.40
CA LEU A 121 24.07 -4.98 -18.19
C LEU A 121 24.78 -5.65 -19.38
N ARG A 122 25.38 -6.82 -19.15
CA ARG A 122 26.02 -7.64 -20.20
C ARG A 122 25.01 -8.04 -21.28
N TRP A 123 23.94 -8.73 -20.91
CA TRP A 123 22.98 -9.26 -21.89
C TRP A 123 22.19 -8.15 -22.61
N LEU A 124 21.97 -6.98 -22.00
CA LEU A 124 21.41 -5.81 -22.70
C LEU A 124 22.34 -5.29 -23.80
N GLY A 125 23.65 -5.29 -23.57
CA GLY A 125 24.65 -4.95 -24.58
C GLY A 125 24.74 -6.00 -25.68
N GLU A 126 24.93 -7.27 -25.30
CA GLU A 126 25.06 -8.41 -26.23
C GLU A 126 23.83 -8.61 -27.11
N ALA A 127 22.62 -8.33 -26.61
CA ALA A 127 21.37 -8.41 -27.37
C ALA A 127 20.99 -7.11 -28.11
N GLY A 128 21.83 -6.07 -28.10
CA GLY A 128 21.58 -4.82 -28.83
C GLY A 128 20.38 -3.99 -28.33
N VAL A 129 20.03 -4.11 -27.04
CA VAL A 129 18.85 -3.47 -26.43
C VAL A 129 19.17 -2.58 -25.22
N ARG A 130 20.44 -2.16 -25.07
CA ARG A 130 20.89 -1.28 -23.96
C ARG A 130 20.14 0.05 -23.88
N GLN A 131 19.68 0.59 -25.02
CA GLN A 131 18.83 1.79 -25.13
C GLN A 131 17.49 1.70 -24.38
N ARG A 132 17.03 0.49 -24.03
CA ARG A 132 15.81 0.28 -23.23
C ARG A 132 16.01 0.50 -21.74
N LEU A 133 17.26 0.63 -21.27
CA LEU A 133 17.64 0.80 -19.87
C LEU A 133 17.76 2.29 -19.50
N ARG A 134 17.25 2.65 -18.33
CA ARG A 134 17.43 3.96 -17.69
C ARG A 134 18.07 3.78 -16.33
N GLU A 135 19.27 4.30 -16.14
CA GLU A 135 20.07 4.17 -14.92
C GLU A 135 19.94 5.43 -14.02
N ASN A 136 18.70 5.93 -13.86
CA ASN A 136 18.38 7.18 -13.17
C ASN A 136 17.65 7.00 -11.82
N GLY A 137 17.76 5.80 -11.22
CA GLY A 137 17.14 5.45 -9.95
C GLY A 137 15.64 5.18 -10.00
N TRP A 138 15.02 5.12 -8.83
CA TRP A 138 13.55 5.16 -8.67
C TRP A 138 13.17 5.80 -7.32
N LEU A 139 11.95 6.32 -7.21
CA LEU A 139 11.50 7.11 -6.07
C LEU A 139 10.45 6.37 -5.22
N PHE A 140 10.64 6.35 -3.91
CA PHE A 140 9.59 6.03 -2.93
C PHE A 140 8.94 7.35 -2.49
N LEU A 141 7.65 7.52 -2.77
CA LEU A 141 6.92 8.75 -2.50
C LEU A 141 6.09 8.61 -1.22
N TYR A 142 6.17 9.61 -0.33
CA TYR A 142 5.49 9.62 0.96
C TYR A 142 4.55 10.81 1.05
N ARG A 143 3.24 10.54 1.12
CA ARG A 143 2.20 11.58 1.21
C ARG A 143 2.24 12.40 2.51
N THR A 144 2.85 11.88 3.58
CA THR A 144 2.99 12.57 4.87
C THR A 144 4.34 12.33 5.53
N GLN A 145 4.82 13.30 6.31
CA GLN A 145 6.05 13.18 7.11
C GLN A 145 6.00 11.96 8.07
N ALA A 146 4.83 11.66 8.66
CA ALA A 146 4.66 10.50 9.52
C ALA A 146 4.79 9.16 8.76
N ALA A 147 4.36 9.09 7.49
CA ALA A 147 4.60 7.91 6.65
C ALA A 147 6.09 7.75 6.31
N PHE A 148 6.77 8.86 6.03
CA PHE A 148 8.22 8.88 5.84
C PHE A 148 8.98 8.42 7.10
N GLN A 149 8.59 8.88 8.29
CA GLN A 149 9.19 8.45 9.57
C GLN A 149 8.99 6.95 9.83
N ARG A 150 7.78 6.40 9.61
CA ARG A 150 7.54 4.95 9.72
C ARG A 150 8.38 4.11 8.76
N GLY A 151 8.91 4.70 7.69
CA GLY A 151 9.85 4.06 6.76
C GLY A 151 11.29 3.92 7.26
N GLN A 152 11.65 4.45 8.44
CA GLN A 152 13.03 4.45 8.94
C GLN A 152 13.70 3.06 8.94
N PRO A 153 13.08 1.96 9.45
CA PRO A 153 13.74 0.64 9.49
C PRO A 153 14.11 0.06 8.11
N ALA A 154 13.43 0.51 7.05
CA ALA A 154 13.77 0.16 5.68
C ALA A 154 14.99 0.97 5.19
N ARG A 155 15.09 2.26 5.52
CA ARG A 155 16.28 3.09 5.25
C ARG A 155 17.52 2.57 5.98
N ASP A 156 17.40 2.27 7.28
CA ASP A 156 18.50 1.69 8.08
C ASP A 156 19.00 0.37 7.48
N THR A 157 18.11 -0.38 6.83
CA THR A 157 18.47 -1.61 6.10
C THR A 157 19.13 -1.31 4.76
N PHE A 158 18.69 -0.30 4.01
CA PHE A 158 19.37 0.12 2.77
C PHE A 158 20.79 0.63 3.04
N GLU A 159 20.96 1.43 4.09
CA GLU A 159 22.26 1.93 4.55
C GLU A 159 23.21 0.78 4.94
N ARG A 160 22.75 -0.16 5.80
CA ARG A 160 23.54 -1.33 6.21
C ARG A 160 24.00 -2.21 5.04
N PHE A 161 23.23 -2.27 3.95
CA PHE A 161 23.58 -3.04 2.76
C PHE A 161 24.34 -2.23 1.69
N GLY A 162 24.69 -0.97 1.97
CA GLY A 162 25.39 -0.09 1.03
C GLY A 162 24.57 0.11 -0.24
N ILE A 163 23.32 0.54 -0.09
CA ILE A 163 22.48 1.03 -1.19
C ILE A 163 22.47 2.55 -1.12
N THR A 164 22.93 3.21 -2.17
CA THR A 164 22.93 4.67 -2.28
C THR A 164 21.50 5.18 -2.34
N THR A 165 21.11 5.98 -1.34
CA THR A 165 19.80 6.64 -1.28
C THR A 165 19.91 8.09 -0.84
N GLN A 166 19.05 8.94 -1.39
CA GLN A 166 18.95 10.36 -1.04
C GLN A 166 17.53 10.67 -0.56
N VAL A 167 17.40 11.34 0.59
CA VAL A 167 16.13 11.88 1.06
C VAL A 167 15.86 13.19 0.33
N LEU A 168 14.67 13.31 -0.25
CA LEU A 168 14.19 14.53 -0.90
C LEU A 168 13.04 15.14 -0.07
N ASP A 169 13.05 16.45 0.08
CA ASP A 169 11.86 17.21 0.47
C ASP A 169 10.92 17.41 -0.73
N ALA A 170 9.83 18.15 -0.50
CA ALA A 170 8.86 18.46 -1.54
C ALA A 170 9.50 19.23 -2.72
N TRP A 171 10.30 20.26 -2.45
CA TRP A 171 10.89 21.10 -3.50
C TRP A 171 11.85 20.29 -4.38
N ALA A 172 12.78 19.55 -3.77
CA ALA A 172 13.73 18.72 -4.50
C ALA A 172 13.04 17.57 -5.28
N LEU A 173 11.94 17.02 -4.75
CA LEU A 173 11.12 16.03 -5.46
C LEU A 173 10.48 16.62 -6.73
N TYR A 174 9.83 17.79 -6.64
CA TYR A 174 9.15 18.38 -7.81
C TYR A 174 10.12 19.05 -8.78
N ALA A 175 11.31 19.46 -8.35
CA ALA A 175 12.41 19.77 -9.28
C ALA A 175 12.86 18.53 -10.08
N LEU A 176 12.87 17.35 -9.45
CA LEU A 176 13.35 16.10 -10.04
C LEU A 176 12.30 15.33 -10.88
N GLU A 177 11.01 15.53 -10.60
CA GLU A 177 9.86 15.05 -11.39
C GLU A 177 8.73 16.10 -11.43
N PRO A 178 8.84 17.16 -12.25
CA PRO A 178 7.89 18.30 -12.26
C PRO A 178 6.45 17.96 -12.63
N SER A 179 6.21 16.83 -13.29
CA SER A 179 4.86 16.38 -13.69
C SER A 179 4.08 15.68 -12.57
N LEU A 180 4.69 15.41 -11.41
CA LEU A 180 3.98 14.86 -10.26
C LEU A 180 3.08 15.93 -9.62
N ARG A 181 1.87 15.54 -9.23
CA ARG A 181 1.00 16.42 -8.43
C ARG A 181 1.65 16.69 -7.06
N PRO A 182 1.57 17.92 -6.51
CA PRO A 182 2.20 18.29 -5.24
C PRO A 182 1.43 17.74 -4.02
N ILE A 183 1.41 16.42 -3.87
CA ILE A 183 0.70 15.68 -2.80
C ILE A 183 1.62 14.83 -1.92
N PHE A 184 2.93 14.87 -2.17
CA PHE A 184 3.96 14.16 -1.44
C PHE A 184 4.80 15.13 -0.61
N ALA A 185 4.89 14.88 0.69
CA ALA A 185 5.67 15.69 1.64
C ALA A 185 7.16 15.34 1.62
N ARG A 186 7.50 14.09 1.25
CA ARG A 186 8.86 13.56 1.18
C ARG A 186 8.98 12.52 0.07
N ALA A 187 10.20 12.34 -0.43
CA ALA A 187 10.57 11.15 -1.18
C ALA A 187 11.90 10.55 -0.68
N LEU A 188 12.13 9.29 -1.02
CA LEU A 188 13.44 8.64 -0.95
C LEU A 188 13.81 8.23 -2.38
N TRP A 189 14.86 8.83 -2.93
CA TRP A 189 15.44 8.43 -4.20
C TRP A 189 16.44 7.31 -3.94
N VAL A 190 16.17 6.12 -4.49
CA VAL A 190 17.16 5.04 -4.53
C VAL A 190 17.93 5.22 -5.83
N GLN A 191 19.19 5.59 -5.72
CA GLN A 191 20.07 5.92 -6.85
C GLN A 191 20.67 4.65 -7.47
N ASP A 192 20.96 3.62 -6.66
CA ASP A 192 21.42 2.29 -7.10
C ASP A 192 20.27 1.43 -7.68
N ALA A 193 19.55 2.00 -8.64
CA ALA A 193 18.44 1.36 -9.33
C ALA A 193 18.36 1.84 -10.77
N ALA A 194 17.85 0.96 -11.62
CA ALA A 194 17.53 1.26 -13.00
C ALA A 194 16.13 0.75 -13.35
N SER A 195 15.70 1.07 -14.57
CA SER A 195 14.45 0.55 -15.10
C SER A 195 14.53 0.28 -16.59
N VAL A 196 13.75 -0.68 -17.06
CA VAL A 196 13.57 -0.97 -18.48
C VAL A 196 12.22 -0.47 -18.99
N ASP A 197 12.19 0.05 -20.21
CA ASP A 197 10.98 0.59 -20.86
C ASP A 197 9.96 -0.48 -21.31
N SER A 198 10.37 -1.74 -21.35
CA SER A 198 9.54 -2.83 -21.87
C SER A 198 10.07 -4.19 -21.41
N PRO A 199 9.64 -4.69 -20.23
CA PRO A 199 10.15 -5.95 -19.66
C PRO A 199 9.97 -7.17 -20.58
N GLY A 200 8.86 -7.22 -21.32
CA GLY A 200 8.60 -8.27 -22.31
C GLY A 200 9.63 -8.28 -23.43
N ARG A 201 9.91 -7.12 -24.04
CA ARG A 201 10.91 -6.97 -25.12
C ARG A 201 12.33 -7.32 -24.67
N VAL A 202 12.67 -7.04 -23.40
CA VAL A 202 13.97 -7.45 -22.83
C VAL A 202 14.07 -8.98 -22.74
N VAL A 203 13.01 -9.68 -22.32
CA VAL A 203 13.01 -11.16 -22.29
C VAL A 203 13.03 -11.75 -23.69
N GLU A 204 12.28 -11.17 -24.63
CA GLU A 204 12.32 -11.54 -26.05
C GLU A 204 13.74 -11.40 -26.63
N ALA A 205 14.42 -10.27 -26.39
CA ALA A 205 15.78 -10.03 -26.85
C ALA A 205 16.79 -11.00 -26.23
N TYR A 206 16.64 -11.35 -24.95
CA TYR A 206 17.48 -12.35 -24.29
C TYR A 206 17.23 -13.76 -24.83
N ALA A 207 15.99 -14.10 -25.18
CA ALA A 207 15.68 -15.36 -25.83
C ALA A 207 16.22 -15.41 -27.27
N ALA A 208 16.20 -14.31 -28.01
CA ALA A 208 16.84 -14.19 -29.31
C ALA A 208 18.36 -14.33 -29.22
N LEU A 209 19.01 -13.71 -28.23
CA LEU A 209 20.44 -13.87 -27.93
C LEU A 209 20.81 -15.32 -27.58
N PHE A 210 19.92 -16.03 -26.89
CA PHE A 210 20.10 -17.45 -26.60
C PHE A 210 20.05 -18.30 -27.89
N VAL A 211 19.11 -18.03 -28.79
CA VAL A 211 19.02 -18.71 -30.10
C VAL A 211 20.20 -18.38 -31.00
N SER A 212 20.62 -17.12 -31.09
CA SER A 212 21.78 -16.72 -31.91
C SER A 212 23.11 -17.32 -31.44
N ARG A 213 23.16 -17.83 -30.21
CA ARG A 213 24.27 -18.61 -29.63
C ARG A 213 24.12 -20.13 -29.79
N GLY A 214 23.20 -20.60 -30.65
CA GLY A 214 22.94 -22.02 -30.91
C GLY A 214 22.02 -22.70 -29.90
N GLY A 215 21.25 -21.92 -29.12
CA GLY A 215 20.26 -22.45 -28.18
C GLY A 215 18.95 -22.84 -28.90
N CYS A 216 18.30 -23.91 -28.46
CA CYS A 216 17.02 -24.34 -29.04
C CYS A 216 15.84 -23.84 -28.19
N ILE A 217 14.82 -23.24 -28.82
CA ILE A 217 13.54 -22.92 -28.17
C ILE A 217 12.44 -23.80 -28.78
N VAL A 218 11.72 -24.53 -27.94
CA VAL A 218 10.58 -25.37 -28.32
C VAL A 218 9.30 -24.75 -27.74
N GLN A 219 8.44 -24.21 -28.61
CA GLN A 219 7.18 -23.63 -28.19
C GLN A 219 6.09 -24.71 -28.05
N GLN A 220 6.16 -25.51 -26.99
CA GLN A 220 5.20 -26.58 -26.66
C GLN A 220 5.00 -26.68 -25.15
N GLY A 221 3.79 -27.04 -24.73
CA GLY A 221 3.48 -27.33 -23.33
C GLY A 221 4.16 -28.60 -22.83
N VAL A 222 4.47 -28.64 -21.54
CA VAL A 222 4.98 -29.84 -20.85
C VAL A 222 3.87 -30.37 -19.95
N SER A 223 3.50 -31.64 -20.14
CA SER A 223 2.46 -32.33 -19.37
C SER A 223 3.02 -33.01 -18.11
N GLY A 224 4.29 -33.41 -18.13
CA GLY A 224 4.95 -33.98 -16.96
C GLY A 224 6.46 -34.21 -17.12
N LEU A 225 7.06 -34.74 -16.05
CA LEU A 225 8.44 -35.22 -15.99
C LEU A 225 8.43 -36.64 -15.47
N ALA A 226 9.18 -37.52 -16.12
CA ALA A 226 9.40 -38.91 -15.70
C ALA A 226 10.90 -39.20 -15.68
N ARG A 227 11.30 -40.17 -14.85
CA ARG A 227 12.67 -40.68 -14.81
C ARG A 227 12.61 -42.21 -14.69
N PRO A 228 12.81 -42.96 -15.81
CA PRO A 228 12.75 -44.42 -15.79
C PRO A 228 13.72 -44.98 -14.76
N ASP A 229 13.21 -45.79 -13.83
CA ASP A 229 13.97 -46.50 -12.79
C ASP A 229 15.01 -45.68 -12.00
N GLY A 230 14.82 -44.35 -11.94
CA GLY A 230 15.74 -43.41 -11.30
C GLY A 230 17.03 -43.10 -12.07
N GLY A 231 17.23 -43.66 -13.27
CA GLY A 231 18.39 -43.46 -14.14
C GLY A 231 18.35 -42.17 -14.98
N ASP A 232 19.39 -41.94 -15.77
CA ASP A 232 19.43 -40.87 -16.79
C ASP A 232 19.13 -41.46 -18.19
N PRO A 233 18.55 -40.68 -19.12
CA PRO A 233 18.18 -39.27 -19.02
C PRO A 233 16.77 -39.04 -18.41
N TRP A 234 16.48 -37.77 -18.07
CA TRP A 234 15.11 -37.35 -17.75
C TRP A 234 14.23 -37.35 -18.99
N ARG A 235 12.98 -37.82 -18.83
CA ARG A 235 11.92 -37.73 -19.85
C ARG A 235 11.00 -36.56 -19.56
N ILE A 236 11.02 -35.57 -20.46
CA ILE A 236 10.07 -34.47 -20.50
C ILE A 236 8.88 -34.92 -21.36
N LEU A 237 7.72 -35.08 -20.73
CA LEU A 237 6.48 -35.44 -21.41
C LEU A 237 5.85 -34.15 -21.96
N MET A 238 5.65 -34.11 -23.27
CA MET A 238 5.10 -32.96 -23.97
C MET A 238 3.56 -33.01 -23.97
N ALA A 239 2.90 -31.88 -24.23
CA ALA A 239 1.44 -31.79 -24.24
C ALA A 239 0.78 -32.42 -25.50
N ASP A 240 1.57 -32.62 -26.57
CA ASP A 240 1.18 -33.32 -27.80
C ASP A 240 1.39 -34.84 -27.74
N GLY A 241 1.78 -35.38 -26.58
CA GLY A 241 2.13 -36.79 -26.40
C GLY A 241 3.57 -37.13 -26.80
N GLY A 242 4.33 -36.19 -27.36
CA GLY A 242 5.76 -36.37 -27.61
C GLY A 242 6.57 -36.52 -26.32
N VAL A 243 7.78 -37.07 -26.44
CA VAL A 243 8.75 -37.16 -25.34
C VAL A 243 10.06 -36.54 -25.81
N ARG A 244 10.69 -35.74 -24.93
CA ARG A 244 12.07 -35.27 -25.10
C ARG A 244 12.92 -35.76 -23.95
N GLU A 245 14.19 -36.03 -24.24
CA GLU A 245 15.15 -36.53 -23.26
C GLU A 245 16.26 -35.48 -23.02
N ALA A 246 16.71 -35.36 -21.77
CA ALA A 246 17.82 -34.49 -21.37
C ALA A 246 18.49 -35.01 -20.10
N ASP A 247 19.80 -34.78 -19.93
CA ASP A 247 20.55 -35.26 -18.76
C ASP A 247 20.11 -34.54 -17.47
N GLN A 248 19.69 -33.28 -17.56
CA GLN A 248 19.09 -32.55 -16.43
C GLN A 248 17.90 -31.67 -16.86
N VAL A 249 17.03 -31.36 -15.90
CA VAL A 249 15.86 -30.51 -16.10
C VAL A 249 15.84 -29.35 -15.10
N VAL A 250 15.64 -28.13 -15.60
CA VAL A 250 15.42 -26.92 -14.79
C VAL A 250 13.96 -26.49 -14.90
N VAL A 251 13.20 -26.54 -13.80
CA VAL A 251 11.79 -26.11 -13.79
C VAL A 251 11.68 -24.63 -13.40
N ALA A 252 11.40 -23.79 -14.40
CA ALA A 252 11.28 -22.34 -14.32
C ALA A 252 9.86 -21.82 -14.64
N LEU A 253 8.84 -22.67 -14.53
CA LEU A 253 7.39 -22.42 -14.75
C LEU A 253 6.73 -21.38 -13.79
N GLY A 254 7.49 -20.52 -13.12
CA GLY A 254 6.96 -19.43 -12.29
C GLY A 254 5.87 -19.89 -11.28
N PRO A 255 4.66 -19.29 -11.29
CA PRO A 255 3.56 -19.68 -10.40
C PRO A 255 3.04 -21.11 -10.59
N TRP A 256 3.28 -21.74 -11.76
CA TRP A 256 2.82 -23.10 -12.07
C TRP A 256 3.78 -24.18 -11.56
N SER A 257 5.04 -23.84 -11.24
CA SER A 257 6.07 -24.82 -10.85
C SER A 257 5.66 -25.71 -9.67
N ALA A 258 4.96 -25.19 -8.66
CA ALA A 258 4.62 -25.95 -7.46
C ALA A 258 3.41 -26.90 -7.64
N GLU A 259 2.55 -26.62 -8.62
CA GLU A 259 1.45 -27.52 -9.01
C GLU A 259 2.00 -28.60 -9.95
N PHE A 260 2.80 -28.20 -10.95
CA PHE A 260 3.49 -29.09 -11.87
C PHE A 260 4.39 -30.11 -11.15
N LEU A 261 5.32 -29.67 -10.28
CA LEU A 261 6.21 -30.59 -9.54
C LEU A 261 5.46 -31.54 -8.60
N ARG A 262 4.24 -31.18 -8.18
CA ARG A 262 3.37 -32.03 -7.37
C ARG A 262 2.65 -33.06 -8.25
N SER A 263 2.15 -32.68 -9.43
CA SER A 263 1.49 -33.61 -10.36
C SER A 263 2.45 -34.64 -10.92
N THR A 264 3.74 -34.29 -11.10
CA THR A 264 4.79 -35.23 -11.52
C THR A 264 5.40 -36.05 -10.37
N GLN A 265 4.83 -35.97 -9.16
CA GLN A 265 5.33 -36.60 -7.92
C GLN A 265 6.79 -36.27 -7.54
N ALA A 266 7.43 -35.33 -8.24
CA ALA A 266 8.88 -35.10 -8.16
C ALA A 266 9.29 -34.30 -6.92
N LEU A 267 8.50 -33.28 -6.53
CA LEU A 267 8.83 -32.45 -5.37
C LEU A 267 7.62 -31.66 -4.84
N SER A 268 7.46 -31.58 -3.52
CA SER A 268 6.51 -30.66 -2.88
C SER A 268 7.20 -29.35 -2.48
N VAL A 269 6.99 -28.29 -3.27
CA VAL A 269 7.57 -26.96 -3.02
C VAL A 269 6.61 -26.09 -2.20
N PRO A 270 7.04 -25.50 -1.06
CA PRO A 270 6.23 -24.60 -0.25
C PRO A 270 6.12 -23.19 -0.87
N MET A 271 5.39 -23.11 -1.98
CA MET A 271 5.10 -21.88 -2.73
C MET A 271 3.59 -21.60 -2.72
N ALA A 272 3.21 -20.34 -2.50
CA ALA A 272 1.88 -19.81 -2.81
C ALA A 272 2.00 -18.72 -3.88
N PHE A 273 0.89 -18.21 -4.42
CA PHE A 273 0.93 -17.11 -5.40
C PHE A 273 0.12 -15.88 -4.97
N GLU A 274 0.42 -14.77 -5.62
CA GLU A 274 -0.20 -13.46 -5.51
C GLU A 274 -0.58 -12.99 -6.92
N ARG A 275 -1.62 -12.17 -7.09
CA ARG A 275 -1.97 -11.63 -8.42
C ARG A 275 -1.79 -10.12 -8.44
N GLY A 276 -0.88 -9.67 -9.30
CA GLY A 276 -0.71 -8.26 -9.64
C GLY A 276 -1.51 -7.91 -10.88
N HIS A 277 -1.98 -6.67 -10.94
CA HIS A 277 -2.58 -6.10 -12.14
C HIS A 277 -1.66 -5.02 -12.68
N HIS A 278 -1.67 -4.84 -14.00
CA HIS A 278 -1.03 -3.70 -14.64
C HIS A 278 -1.91 -3.12 -15.74
N MET A 279 -1.79 -1.82 -15.96
CA MET A 279 -2.48 -1.09 -17.01
C MET A 279 -1.59 0.05 -17.51
N HIS A 280 -1.66 0.35 -18.79
CA HIS A 280 -0.98 1.48 -19.41
C HIS A 280 -1.95 2.65 -19.55
N TYR A 281 -1.45 3.86 -19.32
CA TYR A 281 -2.18 5.11 -19.44
C TYR A 281 -1.39 6.08 -20.31
N GLY A 282 -2.12 6.90 -21.08
CA GLY A 282 -1.54 8.10 -21.67
C GLY A 282 -1.15 9.09 -20.57
N ALA A 283 -0.05 9.81 -20.76
CA ALA A 283 0.22 11.02 -20.02
C ALA A 283 -0.45 12.21 -20.72
N ALA A 284 -0.67 13.31 -19.99
CA ALA A 284 -1.04 14.58 -20.62
C ALA A 284 0.07 15.06 -21.59
N PRO A 285 -0.22 15.91 -22.59
CA PRO A 285 0.72 16.28 -23.66
C PRO A 285 2.11 16.68 -23.15
N ASP A 286 2.19 17.48 -22.09
CA ASP A 286 3.45 17.98 -21.52
C ASP A 286 3.92 17.18 -20.29
N ALA A 287 3.10 16.27 -19.77
CA ALA A 287 3.42 15.53 -18.56
C ALA A 287 4.31 14.32 -18.88
N ARG A 288 5.47 14.23 -18.23
CA ARG A 288 6.43 13.12 -18.38
C ARG A 288 6.93 12.66 -17.03
N LEU A 289 7.23 11.36 -16.93
CA LEU A 289 7.86 10.78 -15.75
C LEU A 289 9.20 10.19 -16.20
N SER A 290 10.31 10.66 -15.64
CA SER A 290 11.64 10.25 -16.12
C SER A 290 12.12 8.92 -15.50
N ARG A 291 11.66 8.60 -14.28
CA ARG A 291 11.99 7.35 -13.56
C ARG A 291 10.77 6.73 -12.88
N PRO A 292 10.77 5.43 -12.55
CA PRO A 292 9.66 4.82 -11.82
C PRO A 292 9.45 5.46 -10.44
N VAL A 293 8.18 5.53 -10.03
CA VAL A 293 7.79 6.03 -8.71
C VAL A 293 6.84 5.06 -8.01
N TYR A 294 7.04 4.89 -6.71
CA TYR A 294 6.21 4.04 -5.85
C TYR A 294 5.47 4.90 -4.82
N ASP A 295 4.15 5.03 -4.95
CA ASP A 295 3.32 5.72 -3.97
C ASP A 295 3.10 4.81 -2.76
N THR A 296 3.84 5.06 -1.69
CA THR A 296 3.83 4.21 -0.48
C THR A 296 2.47 4.17 0.22
N ALA A 297 1.63 5.20 0.02
CA ALA A 297 0.28 5.25 0.57
C ALA A 297 -0.76 4.64 -0.39
N GLY A 298 -0.60 4.84 -1.70
CA GLY A 298 -1.46 4.28 -2.74
C GLY A 298 -1.26 2.79 -3.01
N GLY A 299 -0.08 2.23 -2.69
CA GLY A 299 0.21 0.81 -2.90
C GLY A 299 0.40 0.42 -4.38
N TYR A 300 0.81 1.37 -5.22
CA TYR A 300 1.06 1.17 -6.64
C TYR A 300 2.41 1.75 -7.08
N VAL A 301 3.01 1.14 -8.09
CA VAL A 301 4.16 1.68 -8.83
C VAL A 301 3.67 2.24 -10.14
N LEU A 302 4.13 3.44 -10.51
CA LEU A 302 3.94 4.05 -11.83
C LEU A 302 5.31 4.12 -12.52
N SER A 303 5.44 3.49 -13.68
CA SER A 303 6.70 3.39 -14.41
C SER A 303 6.56 3.92 -15.84
N PRO A 304 7.53 4.70 -16.35
CA PRO A 304 7.56 5.02 -17.78
C PRO A 304 7.90 3.78 -18.61
N MET A 305 7.13 3.54 -19.66
CA MET A 305 7.27 2.42 -20.60
C MET A 305 7.18 2.92 -22.05
N GLU A 306 7.58 2.09 -23.01
CA GLU A 306 7.41 2.30 -24.46
C GLU A 306 5.94 2.62 -24.83
N GLN A 307 4.96 2.07 -24.09
CA GLN A 307 3.52 2.29 -24.31
C GLN A 307 2.89 3.37 -23.40
N GLY A 308 3.70 4.29 -22.84
CA GLY A 308 3.24 5.33 -21.91
C GLY A 308 3.46 4.97 -20.43
N LEU A 309 2.59 5.43 -19.53
CA LEU A 309 2.76 5.22 -18.09
C LEU A 309 2.10 3.91 -17.65
N ARG A 310 2.90 2.94 -17.20
CA ARG A 310 2.39 1.67 -16.63
C ARG A 310 2.18 1.80 -15.13
N LEU A 311 0.95 1.65 -14.69
CA LEU A 311 0.60 1.48 -13.28
C LEU A 311 0.57 -0.02 -12.95
N THR A 312 1.21 -0.44 -11.85
CA THR A 312 1.13 -1.80 -11.32
C THR A 312 0.69 -1.79 -9.85
N THR A 313 -0.23 -2.66 -9.45
CA THR A 313 -0.81 -2.70 -8.09
C THR A 313 -0.41 -3.93 -7.26
N GLY A 314 -0.50 -3.77 -5.94
CA GLY A 314 -0.42 -4.84 -4.95
C GLY A 314 -1.53 -5.90 -5.05
N ALA A 315 -1.37 -6.98 -4.27
CA ALA A 315 -1.98 -8.28 -4.58
C ALA A 315 -3.49 -8.42 -4.29
N SER A 316 -4.19 -9.11 -5.19
CA SER A 316 -5.50 -9.75 -4.94
C SER A 316 -5.40 -11.26 -5.12
N ARG A 317 -6.14 -12.08 -4.35
CA ARG A 317 -6.09 -13.56 -4.40
C ARG A 317 -7.33 -14.27 -4.97
N ARG A 318 -8.36 -13.55 -5.43
CA ARG A 318 -9.59 -14.16 -5.98
C ARG A 318 -9.46 -14.66 -7.43
N PRO A 319 -9.97 -15.86 -7.77
CA PRO A 319 -10.43 -16.18 -9.13
C PRO A 319 -11.63 -15.30 -9.54
N GLY A 320 -11.79 -15.01 -10.83
CA GLY A 320 -13.01 -14.39 -11.39
C GLY A 320 -13.26 -12.90 -11.13
N CYS A 321 -12.53 -12.23 -10.23
CA CYS A 321 -12.74 -10.80 -9.98
C CYS A 321 -11.99 -9.96 -11.03
N ALA A 322 -12.67 -9.55 -12.10
CA ALA A 322 -12.25 -8.41 -12.89
C ALA A 322 -12.20 -7.19 -11.96
N ALA A 323 -11.10 -6.43 -11.98
CA ALA A 323 -10.95 -5.27 -11.12
C ALA A 323 -12.10 -4.28 -11.40
N GLN A 324 -12.80 -3.86 -10.34
CA GLN A 324 -13.76 -2.75 -10.41
C GLN A 324 -13.00 -1.48 -10.81
N ALA A 325 -13.02 -1.21 -12.11
CA ALA A 325 -12.20 -0.20 -12.75
C ALA A 325 -12.95 1.12 -12.78
N PHE A 326 -12.51 2.04 -11.91
CA PHE A 326 -12.69 3.49 -11.98
C PHE A 326 -14.11 4.03 -12.17
N ALA A 327 -14.61 4.72 -11.14
CA ALA A 327 -15.52 5.83 -11.37
C ALA A 327 -14.77 6.92 -12.17
N VAL A 328 -15.11 7.06 -13.43
CA VAL A 328 -14.75 8.22 -14.26
C VAL A 328 -15.89 9.22 -14.11
N GLU A 329 -15.64 10.39 -13.51
CA GLU A 329 -16.54 11.52 -13.69
C GLU A 329 -16.19 12.28 -14.98
N PRO A 330 -17.20 12.77 -15.74
CA PRO A 330 -16.97 13.48 -16.99
C PRO A 330 -16.41 14.88 -16.72
N GLY A 331 -15.22 15.15 -17.26
CA GLY A 331 -14.60 16.47 -17.17
C GLY A 331 -15.23 17.49 -18.12
N GLY A 332 -15.83 18.53 -17.58
CA GLY A 332 -16.15 19.78 -18.29
C GLY A 332 -15.55 20.97 -17.55
N GLY A 333 -14.71 21.76 -18.23
CA GLY A 333 -14.03 22.93 -17.65
C GLY A 333 -12.53 22.94 -17.98
N ARG A 334 -12.05 24.00 -18.62
CA ARG A 334 -10.68 24.10 -19.20
C ARG A 334 -9.67 24.65 -18.18
N GLY A 335 -8.41 24.22 -18.27
CA GLY A 335 -7.25 25.06 -17.94
C GLY A 335 -6.39 24.72 -16.71
N ALA A 336 -5.67 23.58 -16.73
CA ALA A 336 -4.33 23.44 -16.11
C ALA A 336 -3.73 22.05 -16.46
N PRO A 337 -2.41 21.93 -16.75
CA PRO A 337 -1.78 20.66 -17.13
C PRO A 337 -1.47 19.79 -15.90
N GLY A 338 -2.50 19.23 -15.27
CA GLY A 338 -2.36 18.14 -14.31
C GLY A 338 -2.45 16.78 -15.01
N LEU A 339 -1.73 15.76 -14.51
CA LEU A 339 -1.92 14.37 -14.92
C LEU A 339 -3.40 13.96 -14.71
N SER A 340 -4.19 13.92 -15.78
CA SER A 340 -5.46 13.18 -15.88
C SER A 340 -5.21 11.98 -16.80
N ALA A 341 -5.51 10.78 -16.30
CA ALA A 341 -5.23 9.56 -17.02
C ALA A 341 -6.34 9.27 -18.05
N GLY A 342 -6.18 9.82 -19.27
CA GLY A 342 -7.00 9.46 -20.42
C GLY A 342 -6.84 7.97 -20.75
N ARG A 343 -7.95 7.27 -20.99
CA ARG A 343 -7.97 5.83 -21.27
C ARG A 343 -7.53 5.57 -22.71
N ALA A 344 -6.23 5.33 -22.92
CA ALA A 344 -5.74 4.77 -24.18
C ALA A 344 -6.30 3.34 -24.39
N PRO A 345 -6.50 2.88 -25.64
CA PRO A 345 -7.02 1.54 -25.94
C PRO A 345 -5.97 0.44 -25.66
N GLY A 346 -5.74 0.15 -24.39
CA GLY A 346 -4.80 -0.88 -23.92
C GLY A 346 -5.50 -2.10 -23.34
N ARG A 347 -5.12 -3.31 -23.80
CA ARG A 347 -5.59 -4.58 -23.23
C ARG A 347 -5.17 -4.69 -21.76
N SER A 348 -6.13 -4.97 -20.86
CA SER A 348 -5.84 -5.34 -19.48
C SER A 348 -5.18 -6.72 -19.43
N ALA A 349 -3.99 -6.84 -18.83
CA ALA A 349 -3.27 -8.11 -18.72
C ALA A 349 -3.01 -8.49 -17.25
N LEU A 350 -3.29 -9.76 -16.94
CA LEU A 350 -3.27 -10.34 -15.59
C LEU A 350 -1.94 -11.06 -15.35
N ALA A 351 -1.28 -10.82 -14.21
CA ALA A 351 -0.02 -11.49 -13.87
C ALA A 351 -0.08 -12.14 -12.48
N ARG A 352 0.23 -13.43 -12.38
CA ARG A 352 0.44 -14.13 -11.09
C ARG A 352 1.93 -14.05 -10.71
N GLN A 353 2.28 -13.98 -9.43
CA GLN A 353 3.66 -13.99 -8.94
C GLN A 353 3.83 -15.01 -7.80
N PRO A 354 4.95 -15.75 -7.73
CA PRO A 354 5.20 -16.75 -6.69
C PRO A 354 5.67 -16.13 -5.37
N SER A 355 5.43 -16.83 -4.27
CA SER A 355 5.80 -16.44 -2.90
C SER A 355 6.28 -17.66 -2.10
N HIS A 356 7.45 -17.55 -1.46
CA HIS A 356 8.19 -18.69 -0.88
C HIS A 356 8.37 -18.57 0.63
N LEU A 357 8.52 -19.74 1.30
CA LEU A 357 8.97 -19.87 2.68
C LEU A 357 10.48 -20.13 2.73
N ALA A 358 11.21 -19.36 3.54
CA ALA A 358 12.67 -19.49 3.69
C ALA A 358 13.05 -20.59 4.69
N GLY A 359 13.48 -21.74 4.14
CA GLY A 359 14.26 -22.78 4.84
C GLY A 359 13.48 -23.77 5.71
N GLN A 360 13.28 -24.99 5.18
CA GLN A 360 13.18 -26.25 5.95
C GLN A 360 13.30 -27.47 5.00
N PRO A 361 13.74 -28.66 5.49
CA PRO A 361 13.98 -29.85 4.66
C PRO A 361 12.70 -30.67 4.40
N ALA A 362 12.69 -31.40 3.29
CA ALA A 362 11.64 -32.35 2.96
C ALA A 362 11.65 -33.57 3.90
N ARG A 363 10.46 -34.05 4.31
CA ARG A 363 10.28 -35.30 5.05
C ARG A 363 9.54 -36.32 4.18
N HIS A 364 10.20 -37.43 3.84
CA HIS A 364 9.53 -38.62 3.30
C HIS A 364 9.12 -39.57 4.44
N ARG A 365 8.01 -40.30 4.25
CA ARG A 365 7.55 -41.38 5.13
C ARG A 365 8.20 -42.72 4.71
N PRO A 366 8.55 -43.61 5.65
CA PRO A 366 9.00 -44.98 5.37
C PRO A 366 7.93 -46.04 5.64
N VAL A 367 7.99 -47.17 4.92
CA VAL A 367 7.38 -48.48 5.22
C VAL A 367 8.21 -49.56 4.48
N PRO A 368 8.45 -50.77 5.01
CA PRO A 368 8.78 -51.18 6.38
C PRO A 368 10.25 -51.73 6.50
N ARG A 369 10.60 -52.28 7.67
CA ARG A 369 11.89 -52.94 8.05
C ARG A 369 11.86 -54.47 7.77
N PRO A 370 12.91 -55.31 8.03
CA PRO A 370 14.18 -55.09 8.78
C PRO A 370 15.50 -55.66 8.18
N ALA A 371 16.65 -55.10 8.59
CA ALA A 371 17.91 -55.79 8.97
C ALA A 371 18.99 -54.76 9.42
N SER A 372 19.94 -55.17 10.25
CA SER A 372 21.04 -54.35 10.84
C SER A 372 22.41 -55.02 10.55
N PRO A 373 23.59 -54.46 10.90
CA PRO A 373 24.00 -53.06 11.17
C PRO A 373 25.25 -52.63 10.36
N VAL A 374 25.81 -51.43 10.66
CA VAL A 374 27.25 -51.01 10.64
C VAL A 374 27.53 -49.64 9.98
N ALA A 375 28.38 -48.87 10.69
CA ALA A 375 29.05 -47.58 10.45
C ALA A 375 28.89 -46.79 9.12
N GLY A 376 28.66 -45.47 9.25
CA GLY A 376 28.83 -44.47 8.18
C GLY A 376 28.35 -43.06 8.59
N LEU A 377 29.24 -42.06 8.55
CA LEU A 377 28.94 -40.67 8.97
C LEU A 377 27.85 -40.01 8.10
N ARG A 378 26.88 -39.33 8.74
CA ARG A 378 25.78 -38.59 8.09
C ARG A 378 25.82 -37.09 8.39
N PRO A 379 26.06 -36.21 7.40
CA PRO A 379 25.79 -34.77 7.50
C PRO A 379 24.37 -34.41 6.98
N PRO A 380 23.73 -33.32 7.48
CA PRO A 380 22.34 -32.99 7.12
C PRO A 380 22.14 -32.00 5.95
N ALA A 381 21.07 -32.27 5.20
CA ALA A 381 20.22 -31.34 4.44
C ALA A 381 20.72 -30.71 3.12
N HIS A 382 20.20 -31.25 2.01
CA HIS A 382 20.21 -30.69 0.66
C HIS A 382 19.58 -29.27 0.59
N ARG A 383 20.13 -28.38 -0.24
CA ARG A 383 19.57 -27.05 -0.54
C ARG A 383 19.12 -26.96 -2.01
N LEU A 384 17.81 -26.88 -2.25
CA LEU A 384 17.23 -26.44 -3.53
C LEU A 384 16.86 -24.95 -3.41
N GLN A 385 17.27 -24.13 -4.38
CA GLN A 385 17.08 -22.67 -4.39
C GLN A 385 15.93 -22.28 -5.34
N HIS A 386 14.97 -21.48 -4.85
CA HIS A 386 13.81 -21.04 -5.65
C HIS A 386 13.46 -19.55 -5.44
N GLY A 387 13.39 -18.80 -6.55
CA GLY A 387 12.43 -17.70 -6.82
C GLY A 387 12.45 -16.41 -5.98
N PRO A 388 12.86 -15.25 -6.56
CA PRO A 388 12.64 -13.94 -5.95
C PRO A 388 11.18 -13.44 -6.09
N ARG A 389 10.63 -12.88 -5.01
CA ARG A 389 9.28 -12.26 -4.95
C ARG A 389 9.41 -10.74 -5.15
N HIS A 390 8.61 -10.14 -6.02
CA HIS A 390 8.67 -8.74 -6.50
C HIS A 390 9.99 -8.29 -7.17
N GLY A 391 11.16 -8.71 -6.70
CA GLY A 391 12.47 -8.55 -7.37
C GLY A 391 12.73 -9.58 -8.48
N GLY A 392 11.68 -10.13 -9.10
CA GLY A 392 11.79 -11.20 -10.10
C GLY A 392 12.69 -10.81 -11.28
N ALA A 393 12.47 -9.63 -11.87
CA ALA A 393 13.38 -9.08 -12.88
C ALA A 393 14.77 -8.84 -12.26
N ALA A 394 14.85 -8.02 -11.20
CA ALA A 394 16.09 -7.62 -10.55
C ALA A 394 17.04 -8.77 -10.14
N GLY A 395 16.53 -9.95 -9.77
CA GLY A 395 17.33 -11.10 -9.31
C GLY A 395 17.49 -12.28 -10.27
N SER A 396 16.77 -12.32 -11.40
CA SER A 396 16.73 -13.52 -12.27
C SER A 396 18.06 -13.90 -12.92
N PRO A 397 18.79 -12.97 -13.58
CA PRO A 397 20.15 -13.23 -14.05
C PRO A 397 21.11 -13.74 -12.96
N GLY A 398 20.95 -13.27 -11.72
CA GLY A 398 21.74 -13.75 -10.57
C GLY A 398 21.42 -15.19 -10.19
N VAL A 399 20.14 -15.57 -10.24
CA VAL A 399 19.68 -16.97 -10.06
C VAL A 399 20.20 -17.86 -11.20
N GLY A 400 20.12 -17.41 -12.46
CA GLY A 400 20.66 -18.15 -13.61
C GLY A 400 22.18 -18.36 -13.50
N ARG A 401 22.94 -17.32 -13.12
CA ARG A 401 24.39 -17.42 -12.87
C ARG A 401 24.67 -18.39 -11.72
N ALA A 402 23.96 -18.31 -10.60
CA ALA A 402 24.14 -19.20 -9.45
C ALA A 402 23.83 -20.67 -9.79
N LEU A 403 22.72 -20.94 -10.48
CA LEU A 403 22.37 -22.29 -10.95
C LEU A 403 23.39 -22.84 -11.93
N SER A 404 23.91 -22.01 -12.84
CA SER A 404 24.96 -22.46 -13.76
C SER A 404 26.27 -22.84 -13.04
N HIS A 405 26.55 -22.31 -11.84
CA HIS A 405 27.70 -22.77 -11.02
C HIS A 405 27.50 -24.18 -10.43
N ARG A 406 26.28 -24.76 -10.46
CA ARG A 406 25.96 -26.09 -9.95
C ARG A 406 24.87 -26.82 -10.79
N PRO A 407 25.16 -27.19 -12.05
CA PRO A 407 24.33 -28.08 -12.85
C PRO A 407 24.62 -29.53 -12.42
N CYS A 408 24.22 -29.88 -11.20
CA CYS A 408 24.49 -31.20 -10.62
C CYS A 408 23.20 -31.98 -10.38
N ALA A 409 23.12 -33.15 -11.01
CA ALA A 409 22.48 -34.30 -10.40
C ALA A 409 22.98 -34.46 -8.94
N LEU A 410 22.08 -34.84 -8.04
CA LEU A 410 22.24 -34.71 -6.58
C LEU A 410 23.46 -35.46 -6.00
N GLN A 411 24.58 -34.77 -5.72
CA GLN A 411 25.48 -35.06 -4.59
C GLN A 411 26.52 -33.93 -4.31
N PRO A 412 27.15 -33.87 -3.10
CA PRO A 412 27.77 -32.64 -2.59
C PRO A 412 29.31 -32.68 -2.40
N PHE A 413 29.93 -31.49 -2.27
CA PHE A 413 31.27 -31.32 -1.69
C PHE A 413 31.31 -30.10 -0.74
N ALA A 414 32.24 -30.13 0.22
CA ALA A 414 32.34 -29.18 1.35
C ALA A 414 33.65 -28.37 1.34
N LEU A 415 33.65 -27.25 2.08
CA LEU A 415 34.87 -26.55 2.53
C LEU A 415 34.65 -26.05 3.96
N HIS A 416 35.69 -26.18 4.80
CA HIS A 416 35.67 -25.90 6.24
C HIS A 416 35.76 -24.39 6.58
N PRO A 417 35.15 -23.94 7.69
CA PRO A 417 35.60 -22.74 8.40
C PRO A 417 36.78 -23.07 9.34
N LEU A 418 37.67 -22.09 9.57
CA LEU A 418 38.81 -22.21 10.48
C LEU A 418 38.41 -22.09 11.97
N ASN A 419 39.31 -22.61 12.82
CA ASN A 419 39.08 -22.96 14.22
C ASN A 419 38.68 -21.82 15.19
N GLY A 420 37.90 -22.20 16.20
CA GLY A 420 37.81 -21.56 17.51
C GLY A 420 37.33 -22.59 18.56
N ARG A 421 38.22 -23.02 19.48
CA ARG A 421 37.94 -24.02 20.54
C ARG A 421 36.96 -23.41 21.58
N SER A 422 36.23 -24.16 22.44
CA SER A 422 36.70 -25.28 23.28
C SER A 422 35.56 -26.08 23.99
N SER A 423 35.80 -27.39 24.22
CA SER A 423 35.46 -28.24 25.41
C SER A 423 34.03 -28.27 26.02
N LEU A 424 33.45 -29.37 26.54
CA LEU A 424 33.76 -30.84 26.64
C LEU A 424 32.39 -31.59 26.97
N PRO A 425 32.28 -32.89 27.35
CA PRO A 425 31.24 -33.79 26.83
C PRO A 425 30.05 -34.15 27.78
N PRO A 426 29.03 -34.89 27.28
CA PRO A 426 27.95 -35.54 28.04
C PRO A 426 28.16 -37.08 28.18
N PRO A 427 27.15 -37.91 28.55
CA PRO A 427 26.31 -37.97 29.77
C PRO A 427 26.38 -39.38 30.42
N HIS A 428 25.53 -39.72 31.42
CA HIS A 428 24.95 -41.09 31.62
C HIS A 428 23.83 -41.11 32.71
N PRO A 429 23.04 -42.19 32.92
CA PRO A 429 21.61 -42.10 33.23
C PRO A 429 21.15 -42.88 34.49
N LYS A 430 19.83 -42.95 34.74
CA LYS A 430 19.10 -44.16 35.20
C LYS A 430 17.56 -43.96 35.22
N ASP A 431 16.84 -45.06 35.04
CA ASP A 431 15.39 -45.20 34.80
C ASP A 431 14.61 -45.61 36.11
N PRO A 432 13.42 -46.29 36.10
CA PRO A 432 12.14 -46.03 35.42
C PRO A 432 10.93 -45.87 36.44
N PRO A 433 9.81 -46.64 36.42
CA PRO A 433 8.51 -46.20 35.89
C PRO A 433 7.31 -46.28 36.88
N MET A 434 6.11 -45.78 36.51
CA MET A 434 4.83 -46.54 36.65
C MET A 434 3.58 -45.91 36.00
N GLN A 435 2.50 -46.70 35.96
CA GLN A 435 1.40 -46.71 34.97
C GLN A 435 0.10 -45.96 35.37
N ARG A 436 -0.64 -45.56 34.31
CA ARG A 436 -2.11 -45.73 34.06
C ARG A 436 -3.20 -45.08 34.95
N ARG A 437 -4.24 -44.61 34.22
CA ARG A 437 -5.67 -44.41 34.60
C ARG A 437 -5.92 -43.27 35.60
N ASP A 438 -7.01 -42.51 35.53
CA ASP A 438 -8.09 -42.39 34.54
C ASP A 438 -8.55 -40.90 34.51
N PHE A 439 -9.63 -40.40 33.88
CA PHE A 439 -10.88 -40.97 33.36
C PHE A 439 -11.42 -40.09 32.21
N LEU A 440 -12.54 -40.46 31.56
CA LEU A 440 -13.16 -39.70 30.46
C LEU A 440 -14.69 -39.91 30.49
N ASN A 441 -15.52 -38.87 30.68
CA ASN A 441 -16.95 -38.91 30.29
C ASN A 441 -17.73 -37.57 30.44
N ARG A 442 -18.44 -37.20 29.37
CA ARG A 442 -19.73 -36.43 29.26
C ARG A 442 -19.76 -35.71 27.90
N SER A 443 -20.81 -35.73 27.06
CA SER A 443 -21.93 -36.66 26.85
C SER A 443 -22.38 -36.46 25.38
N LEU A 444 -23.06 -37.44 24.78
CA LEU A 444 -23.46 -37.45 23.35
C LEU A 444 -25.00 -37.61 23.21
N LEU A 445 -25.50 -37.54 21.97
CA LEU A 445 -26.90 -37.72 21.48
C LEU A 445 -27.75 -36.42 21.45
N ALA A 446 -28.62 -36.19 20.46
CA ALA A 446 -28.82 -36.84 19.15
C ALA A 446 -29.48 -35.87 18.15
N ALA A 447 -29.50 -36.22 16.85
CA ALA A 447 -30.13 -35.43 15.80
C ALA A 447 -31.59 -35.84 15.54
N THR A 448 -32.40 -34.89 15.06
CA THR A 448 -33.65 -35.15 14.32
C THR A 448 -33.75 -34.18 13.15
N ALA A 449 -34.10 -34.69 11.97
CA ALA A 449 -34.37 -33.89 10.79
C ALA A 449 -35.88 -33.60 10.69
N ALA A 450 -36.24 -32.35 10.44
CA ALA A 450 -37.58 -31.95 10.03
C ALA A 450 -37.46 -30.92 8.90
N ALA A 451 -38.22 -31.10 7.83
CA ALA A 451 -38.16 -30.24 6.66
C ALA A 451 -38.93 -28.93 6.89
N ILE A 452 -38.35 -27.80 6.50
CA ILE A 452 -39.06 -26.54 6.26
C ILE A 452 -38.61 -25.99 4.90
N GLN A 453 -39.58 -25.45 4.16
CA GLN A 453 -39.44 -24.89 2.81
C GLN A 453 -38.44 -23.72 2.74
N PRO A 454 -37.98 -23.33 1.52
CA PRO A 454 -37.07 -22.21 1.35
C PRO A 454 -37.70 -20.88 1.76
N ALA A 455 -37.43 -20.43 2.99
CA ALA A 455 -37.62 -19.04 3.36
C ALA A 455 -36.75 -18.17 2.43
N ALA A 456 -37.39 -17.23 1.74
CA ALA A 456 -36.68 -16.30 0.86
C ALA A 456 -35.59 -15.55 1.63
N PHE A 457 -34.35 -15.58 1.11
CA PHE A 457 -33.27 -14.77 1.66
C PHE A 457 -33.52 -13.28 1.38
N ALA A 458 -34.26 -12.64 2.27
CA ALA A 458 -34.26 -11.19 2.40
C ALA A 458 -32.83 -10.72 2.71
N GLN A 459 -32.40 -9.61 2.09
CA GLN A 459 -31.08 -9.05 2.32
C GLN A 459 -31.01 -8.43 3.73
N GLY A 460 -30.40 -9.15 4.68
CA GLY A 460 -30.11 -8.64 6.02
C GLY A 460 -28.89 -7.71 6.03
N GLY A 461 -29.12 -6.41 6.14
CA GLY A 461 -28.08 -5.41 6.40
C GLY A 461 -27.47 -5.56 7.80
N GLY A 462 -26.26 -5.03 8.00
CA GLY A 462 -25.61 -5.01 9.32
C GLY A 462 -26.24 -3.99 10.29
N GLU A 463 -25.95 -4.16 11.59
CA GLU A 463 -26.46 -3.32 12.69
C GLU A 463 -26.40 -1.81 12.41
N SER A 464 -27.46 -1.09 12.77
CA SER A 464 -27.52 0.36 12.60
C SER A 464 -26.70 1.11 13.65
N THR A 465 -26.34 2.36 13.37
CA THR A 465 -25.57 3.18 14.31
C THR A 465 -26.40 3.46 15.57
N TRP A 466 -27.71 3.66 15.40
CA TRP A 466 -28.68 3.81 16.49
C TRP A 466 -28.71 2.58 17.40
N GLU A 467 -28.88 1.39 16.84
CA GLU A 467 -28.92 0.12 17.59
C GLU A 467 -27.61 -0.12 18.35
N ARG A 468 -26.48 0.07 17.67
CA ARG A 468 -25.14 -0.08 18.24
C ARG A 468 -24.90 0.88 19.42
N VAL A 469 -25.25 2.16 19.28
CA VAL A 469 -25.10 3.17 20.34
C VAL A 469 -25.99 2.85 21.53
N LYS A 470 -27.28 2.56 21.30
CA LYS A 470 -28.24 2.20 22.37
C LYS A 470 -27.86 0.92 23.12
N ARG A 471 -27.31 -0.08 22.42
CA ARG A 471 -26.86 -1.36 23.01
C ARG A 471 -25.56 -1.23 23.79
N THR A 472 -24.57 -0.51 23.27
CA THR A 472 -23.24 -0.41 23.92
C THR A 472 -23.16 0.68 24.96
N ARG A 473 -24.04 1.69 24.93
CA ARG A 473 -23.93 2.93 25.72
C ARG A 473 -22.57 3.61 25.56
N VAL A 474 -22.02 3.57 24.35
CA VAL A 474 -20.78 4.27 23.98
C VAL A 474 -21.02 5.08 22.72
N LEU A 475 -20.72 6.38 22.75
CA LEU A 475 -20.71 7.27 21.60
C LEU A 475 -19.26 7.49 21.15
N ARG A 476 -18.91 7.06 19.93
CA ARG A 476 -17.56 7.16 19.38
C ARG A 476 -17.50 8.31 18.39
N VAL A 477 -16.59 9.23 18.59
CA VAL A 477 -16.48 10.45 17.78
C VAL A 477 -15.04 10.73 17.39
N GLY A 478 -14.84 11.54 16.36
CA GLY A 478 -13.52 12.02 15.98
C GLY A 478 -13.30 13.46 16.41
N ALA A 479 -12.07 13.80 16.80
CA ALA A 479 -11.62 15.19 16.98
C ALA A 479 -10.27 15.43 16.28
N VAL A 480 -10.03 16.68 15.89
CA VAL A 480 -8.83 17.09 15.14
C VAL A 480 -8.07 18.13 15.96
N ASP A 481 -6.81 17.86 16.30
CA ASP A 481 -6.04 18.81 17.11
C ASP A 481 -5.64 20.06 16.29
N GLY A 482 -5.51 21.20 16.98
CA GLY A 482 -5.20 22.51 16.38
C GLY A 482 -6.36 23.23 15.67
N GLY A 483 -7.57 22.66 15.66
CA GLY A 483 -8.75 23.24 15.01
C GLY A 483 -9.52 24.27 15.85
N LEU A 484 -8.87 25.32 16.37
CA LEU A 484 -9.53 26.33 17.22
C LEU A 484 -10.63 27.11 16.46
N PRO A 485 -11.77 27.47 17.11
CA PRO A 485 -12.18 27.16 18.49
C PRO A 485 -12.87 25.78 18.64
N TYR A 486 -12.98 25.01 17.56
CA TYR A 486 -13.76 23.78 17.47
C TYR A 486 -13.17 22.64 18.30
N TYR A 487 -11.84 22.47 18.19
CA TYR A 487 -11.08 21.40 18.83
C TYR A 487 -9.69 21.87 19.26
N ARG A 488 -9.28 21.46 20.45
CA ARG A 488 -7.90 21.53 20.97
C ARG A 488 -7.69 20.32 21.87
N LYS A 489 -6.55 19.65 21.76
CA LYS A 489 -6.14 18.71 22.79
C LYS A 489 -5.29 19.44 23.84
N ASP A 490 -5.65 19.29 25.10
CA ASP A 490 -4.82 19.76 26.20
C ASP A 490 -3.56 18.88 26.28
N ILE A 491 -2.39 19.52 26.31
CA ILE A 491 -1.10 18.83 26.27
C ILE A 491 -0.75 18.26 27.65
N VAL A 492 -1.29 18.85 28.73
CA VAL A 492 -1.00 18.45 30.12
C VAL A 492 -1.99 17.37 30.58
N THR A 493 -3.30 17.60 30.40
CA THR A 493 -4.34 16.65 30.85
C THR A 493 -4.68 15.58 29.80
N GLY A 494 -4.34 15.82 28.54
CA GLY A 494 -4.74 14.95 27.42
C GLY A 494 -6.22 15.07 27.01
N GLU A 495 -7.00 15.94 27.66
CA GLU A 495 -8.43 16.11 27.38
C GLU A 495 -8.71 16.91 26.11
N TRP A 496 -9.88 16.69 25.51
CA TRP A 496 -10.36 17.47 24.38
C TRP A 496 -11.20 18.67 24.84
N GLN A 497 -10.83 19.85 24.35
CA GLN A 497 -11.48 21.14 24.58
C GLN A 497 -11.97 21.72 23.22
N GLY A 498 -12.80 22.76 23.27
CA GLY A 498 -13.38 23.40 22.08
C GLY A 498 -14.87 23.07 21.91
N CYS A 499 -15.60 23.93 21.19
CA CYS A 499 -17.07 23.88 21.17
C CYS A 499 -17.62 22.56 20.63
N MET A 500 -16.95 21.95 19.64
CA MET A 500 -17.39 20.67 19.07
C MET A 500 -17.13 19.51 20.03
N ALA A 501 -16.13 19.60 20.91
CA ALA A 501 -15.92 18.61 21.97
C ALA A 501 -17.02 18.70 23.05
N ASP A 502 -17.47 19.90 23.39
CA ASP A 502 -18.57 20.11 24.34
C ASP A 502 -19.94 19.73 23.74
N TYR A 503 -20.16 19.96 22.45
CA TYR A 503 -21.34 19.41 21.74
C TYR A 503 -21.36 17.87 21.78
N TYR A 504 -20.21 17.20 21.64
CA TYR A 504 -20.16 15.74 21.83
C TYR A 504 -20.49 15.31 23.27
N ARG A 505 -20.11 16.09 24.28
CA ARG A 505 -20.48 15.83 25.70
C ARG A 505 -22.00 15.97 25.89
N GLY A 506 -22.62 16.99 25.29
CA GLY A 506 -24.08 17.18 25.30
C GLY A 506 -24.83 16.00 24.65
N LEU A 507 -24.44 15.61 23.44
CA LEU A 507 -25.04 14.48 22.71
C LEU A 507 -24.82 13.15 23.45
N ALA A 508 -23.64 12.91 24.02
CA ALA A 508 -23.38 11.72 24.83
C ALA A 508 -24.29 11.65 26.07
N LYS A 509 -24.54 12.80 26.71
CA LYS A 509 -25.45 12.92 27.85
C LYS A 509 -26.91 12.68 27.45
N SER A 510 -27.39 13.19 26.31
CA SER A 510 -28.76 12.93 25.83
C SER A 510 -29.01 11.45 25.48
N LEU A 511 -27.96 10.72 25.14
CA LEU A 511 -27.99 9.28 24.86
C LEU A 511 -27.79 8.39 26.10
N ASP A 512 -27.44 8.97 27.25
CA ASP A 512 -26.95 8.27 28.43
C ASP A 512 -25.86 7.25 28.04
N ALA A 513 -24.79 7.78 27.44
CA ALA A 513 -23.69 7.04 26.85
C ALA A 513 -22.32 7.61 27.23
N ARG A 514 -21.33 6.74 27.40
CA ARG A 514 -19.92 7.13 27.57
C ARG A 514 -19.37 7.70 26.26
N LEU A 515 -18.70 8.85 26.34
CA LEU A 515 -18.05 9.46 25.19
C LEU A 515 -16.63 8.90 24.96
N GLU A 516 -16.33 8.51 23.73
CA GLU A 516 -14.99 8.09 23.28
C GLU A 516 -14.53 8.95 22.10
N ILE A 517 -13.56 9.86 22.35
CA ILE A 517 -13.02 10.78 21.34
C ILE A 517 -11.70 10.23 20.79
N THR A 518 -11.71 9.83 19.52
CA THR A 518 -10.52 9.35 18.80
C THR A 518 -9.84 10.48 18.03
N PRO A 519 -8.50 10.65 18.13
CA PRO A 519 -7.77 11.57 17.26
C PRO A 519 -7.91 11.18 15.77
N THR A 520 -8.28 12.13 14.92
CA THR A 520 -8.46 11.94 13.48
C THR A 520 -8.07 13.19 12.68
N SER A 521 -8.42 13.24 11.40
CA SER A 521 -8.29 14.43 10.53
C SER A 521 -9.60 14.69 9.79
N TRP A 522 -9.81 15.94 9.34
CA TRP A 522 -10.97 16.38 8.54
C TRP A 522 -11.20 15.57 7.23
N GLY A 523 -10.17 14.90 6.73
CA GLY A 523 -10.25 14.02 5.57
C GLY A 523 -10.51 12.56 5.93
N ASN A 524 -9.96 12.08 7.05
CA ASN A 524 -10.15 10.70 7.50
C ASN A 524 -11.54 10.45 8.09
N SER A 525 -12.14 11.45 8.76
CA SER A 525 -13.43 11.31 9.44
C SER A 525 -14.55 10.76 8.54
N VAL A 526 -14.57 11.10 7.25
CA VAL A 526 -15.53 10.55 6.27
C VAL A 526 -15.40 9.03 6.13
N LEU A 527 -14.17 8.52 5.97
CA LEU A 527 -13.91 7.07 5.89
C LEU A 527 -14.16 6.37 7.23
N GLU A 528 -13.95 7.08 8.35
CA GLU A 528 -14.17 6.55 9.69
C GLU A 528 -15.67 6.45 10.05
N LEU A 529 -16.51 7.33 9.51
CA LEU A 529 -17.98 7.21 9.53
C LEU A 529 -18.42 6.00 8.68
N GLN A 530 -17.97 5.91 7.43
CA GLN A 530 -18.33 4.79 6.54
C GLN A 530 -17.91 3.42 7.09
N SER A 531 -16.73 3.35 7.71
CA SER A 531 -16.20 2.12 8.33
C SER A 531 -16.69 1.87 9.77
N GLN A 532 -17.64 2.67 10.27
CA GLN A 532 -18.20 2.56 11.62
C GLN A 532 -17.15 2.61 12.73
N LYS A 533 -16.04 3.34 12.53
CA LYS A 533 -15.05 3.61 13.57
C LYS A 533 -15.54 4.73 14.51
N ILE A 534 -16.21 5.73 13.95
CA ILE A 534 -16.90 6.81 14.66
C ILE A 534 -18.37 6.85 14.18
N ASP A 535 -19.26 7.29 15.05
CA ASP A 535 -20.72 7.31 14.83
C ASP A 535 -21.20 8.68 14.29
N VAL A 536 -20.55 9.76 14.72
CA VAL A 536 -20.77 11.14 14.26
C VAL A 536 -19.45 11.92 14.28
N PHE A 537 -19.32 12.90 13.38
CA PHE A 537 -18.21 13.84 13.38
C PHE A 537 -18.70 15.28 13.13
N PHE A 538 -18.50 16.18 14.09
CA PHE A 538 -18.92 17.59 13.99
C PHE A 538 -17.84 18.49 13.35
N GLY A 539 -18.25 19.62 12.75
CA GLY A 539 -17.35 20.54 12.07
C GLY A 539 -17.06 20.21 10.60
N LEU A 540 -17.90 19.40 9.94
CA LEU A 540 -17.76 19.10 8.51
C LEU A 540 -18.71 19.94 7.67
N ASN A 541 -18.15 20.66 6.70
CA ASN A 541 -18.96 21.32 5.67
C ASN A 541 -19.51 20.26 4.69
N PRO A 542 -20.82 20.32 4.34
CA PRO A 542 -21.44 19.45 3.35
C PRO A 542 -20.96 19.84 1.94
N THR A 543 -20.10 19.04 1.36
CA THR A 543 -19.70 19.16 -0.05
C THR A 543 -20.41 18.07 -0.88
N PRO A 544 -20.66 18.28 -2.19
CA PRO A 544 -21.34 17.28 -3.03
C PRO A 544 -20.67 15.91 -2.97
N ALA A 545 -19.34 15.87 -3.05
CA ALA A 545 -18.55 14.64 -2.96
C ALA A 545 -18.67 13.92 -1.61
N ARG A 546 -18.94 14.64 -0.50
CA ARG A 546 -19.19 14.02 0.82
C ARG A 546 -20.65 13.56 0.93
N GLN A 547 -21.62 14.33 0.44
CA GLN A 547 -23.05 13.99 0.49
C GLN A 547 -23.39 12.72 -0.31
N GLN A 548 -22.59 12.38 -1.32
CA GLN A 548 -22.68 11.09 -2.02
C GLN A 548 -22.38 9.87 -1.12
N VAL A 549 -21.57 10.02 -0.06
CA VAL A 549 -20.94 8.89 0.67
C VAL A 549 -21.22 8.86 2.18
N ILE A 550 -21.62 9.98 2.76
CA ILE A 550 -22.10 10.15 4.14
C ILE A 550 -23.34 11.06 4.13
N ASP A 551 -24.10 11.08 5.22
CA ASP A 551 -25.19 12.03 5.42
C ASP A 551 -24.79 13.14 6.40
N PHE A 552 -25.57 14.22 6.41
CA PHE A 552 -25.28 15.42 7.19
C PHE A 552 -26.44 15.81 8.09
N THR A 553 -26.12 16.21 9.32
CA THR A 553 -27.05 16.83 10.26
C THR A 553 -27.47 18.21 9.76
N ASP A 554 -28.48 18.79 10.42
CA ASP A 554 -28.72 20.23 10.35
C ASP A 554 -27.46 21.01 10.76
N PRO A 555 -27.27 22.27 10.29
CA PRO A 555 -26.10 23.08 10.65
C PRO A 555 -25.94 23.25 12.17
N LEU A 556 -24.75 22.94 12.69
CA LEU A 556 -24.39 23.26 14.07
C LEU A 556 -24.14 24.76 14.23
N LEU A 557 -23.52 25.36 13.21
CA LEU A 557 -23.15 26.78 13.17
C LEU A 557 -23.42 27.35 11.78
N ARG A 558 -23.84 28.62 11.74
CA ARG A 558 -23.78 29.48 10.55
C ARG A 558 -22.64 30.46 10.75
N ILE A 559 -21.75 30.58 9.77
CA ILE A 559 -20.51 31.33 9.95
C ILE A 559 -20.22 32.20 8.74
N ALA A 560 -20.17 33.51 8.95
CA ALA A 560 -19.78 34.47 7.93
C ALA A 560 -18.29 34.33 7.57
N PHE A 561 -17.97 34.48 6.29
CA PHE A 561 -16.62 34.79 5.83
C PHE A 561 -16.30 36.26 6.09
N THR A 562 -15.05 36.52 6.42
CA THR A 562 -14.49 37.81 6.84
C THR A 562 -13.11 38.01 6.21
N ALA A 563 -12.64 39.24 6.21
CA ALA A 563 -11.29 39.60 5.79
C ALA A 563 -10.48 40.09 7.00
N LEU A 564 -9.44 39.35 7.37
CA LEU A 564 -8.41 39.83 8.29
C LEU A 564 -7.48 40.75 7.49
N CYS A 565 -7.66 42.06 7.64
CA CYS A 565 -7.01 43.10 6.84
C CYS A 565 -5.83 43.71 7.59
N ARG A 566 -4.74 44.03 6.87
CA ARG A 566 -3.60 44.75 7.45
C ARG A 566 -4.02 46.13 7.95
N LYS A 567 -3.25 46.71 8.87
CA LYS A 567 -3.48 48.08 9.35
C LYS A 567 -3.50 49.08 8.19
N GLY A 568 -4.46 50.01 8.22
CA GLY A 568 -4.69 50.99 7.16
C GLY A 568 -5.40 50.45 5.90
N PHE A 569 -5.90 49.21 5.91
CA PHE A 569 -6.74 48.67 4.84
C PHE A 569 -8.10 48.22 5.40
N SER A 570 -9.18 48.87 4.96
CA SER A 570 -10.55 48.69 5.46
C SER A 570 -11.54 48.58 4.28
N PRO A 571 -11.65 47.43 3.60
CA PRO A 571 -12.69 47.20 2.59
C PRO A 571 -14.08 47.16 3.26
N ASN A 572 -15.14 47.55 2.56
CA ASN A 572 -16.51 47.39 3.07
C ASN A 572 -17.25 46.23 2.38
N SER A 573 -16.81 45.84 1.19
CA SER A 573 -17.48 44.87 0.34
C SER A 573 -16.52 43.87 -0.30
N TRP A 574 -17.06 42.77 -0.82
CA TRP A 574 -16.30 41.85 -1.69
C TRP A 574 -15.79 42.55 -2.95
N ALA A 575 -16.52 43.54 -3.48
CA ALA A 575 -16.09 44.35 -4.61
C ALA A 575 -14.88 45.25 -4.28
N ASP A 576 -14.70 45.63 -3.00
CA ASP A 576 -13.50 46.37 -2.58
C ASP A 576 -12.25 45.51 -2.54
N LEU A 577 -12.41 44.22 -2.25
CA LEU A 577 -11.34 43.23 -2.36
C LEU A 577 -11.09 42.80 -3.81
N ASN A 578 -12.12 42.77 -4.65
CA ASN A 578 -12.03 42.36 -6.05
C ASN A 578 -11.48 43.47 -6.97
N LYS A 579 -10.24 43.91 -6.69
CA LYS A 579 -9.54 44.95 -7.48
C LYS A 579 -8.13 44.46 -7.84
N PRO A 580 -7.62 44.68 -9.07
CA PRO A 580 -6.29 44.18 -9.50
C PRO A 580 -5.09 44.60 -8.66
N ALA A 581 -5.20 45.69 -7.90
CA ALA A 581 -4.17 46.17 -6.99
C ALA A 581 -4.21 45.52 -5.59
N VAL A 582 -5.27 44.79 -5.24
CA VAL A 582 -5.46 44.19 -3.91
C VAL A 582 -4.92 42.76 -3.90
N ARG A 583 -4.09 42.45 -2.91
CA ARG A 583 -3.53 41.11 -2.71
C ARG A 583 -4.26 40.41 -1.57
N VAL A 584 -4.88 39.28 -1.85
CA VAL A 584 -5.68 38.52 -0.87
C VAL A 584 -5.01 37.16 -0.62
N ALA A 585 -4.57 36.95 0.62
CA ALA A 585 -3.99 35.69 1.06
C ALA A 585 -5.08 34.66 1.40
N VAL A 586 -4.87 33.42 0.98
CA VAL A 586 -5.70 32.27 1.36
C VAL A 586 -4.83 31.05 1.58
N ASP A 587 -5.26 30.17 2.48
CA ASP A 587 -4.68 28.84 2.62
C ASP A 587 -5.18 27.92 1.51
N LYS A 588 -4.24 27.35 0.75
CA LYS A 588 -4.49 26.69 -0.54
C LYS A 588 -5.43 25.48 -0.40
N GLY A 589 -6.52 25.51 -1.15
CA GLY A 589 -7.54 24.45 -1.15
C GLY A 589 -8.52 24.49 0.04
N SER A 590 -8.54 25.56 0.83
CA SER A 590 -9.54 25.76 1.89
C SER A 590 -10.88 26.26 1.35
N SER A 591 -11.90 26.33 2.21
CA SER A 591 -13.17 27.01 1.89
C SER A 591 -12.96 28.51 1.60
N GLN A 592 -11.91 29.11 2.15
CA GLN A 592 -11.52 30.50 1.97
C GLN A 592 -10.90 30.73 0.59
N ASP A 593 -10.04 29.80 0.13
CA ASP A 593 -9.55 29.77 -1.26
C ASP A 593 -10.70 29.52 -2.26
N ALA A 594 -11.62 28.60 -1.95
CA ALA A 594 -12.77 28.32 -2.81
C ALA A 594 -13.68 29.55 -3.00
N ILE A 595 -13.98 30.29 -1.92
CA ILE A 595 -14.82 31.49 -2.02
C ILE A 595 -14.06 32.69 -2.61
N ALA A 596 -12.79 32.88 -2.27
CA ALA A 596 -11.95 33.89 -2.91
C ALA A 596 -11.85 33.63 -4.43
N THR A 597 -11.63 32.38 -4.85
CA THR A 597 -11.59 32.00 -6.28
C THR A 597 -12.93 32.23 -6.99
N ARG A 598 -14.07 32.08 -6.30
CA ARG A 598 -15.40 32.33 -6.87
C ARG A 598 -15.73 33.82 -7.02
N ILE A 599 -15.33 34.65 -6.06
CA ILE A 599 -15.80 36.05 -5.93
C ILE A 599 -14.74 37.06 -6.35
N LEU A 600 -13.47 36.79 -6.07
CA LEU A 600 -12.35 37.72 -6.25
C LEU A 600 -11.59 37.42 -7.56
N VAL A 601 -12.31 37.43 -8.68
CA VAL A 601 -11.80 37.06 -10.01
C VAL A 601 -10.75 38.02 -10.58
N ASP A 602 -10.76 39.29 -10.15
CA ASP A 602 -9.84 40.36 -10.57
C ASP A 602 -8.73 40.62 -9.55
N ALA A 603 -8.83 40.10 -8.32
CA ALA A 603 -7.84 40.31 -7.26
C ALA A 603 -6.61 39.39 -7.39
N GLN A 604 -5.49 39.80 -6.80
CA GLN A 604 -4.30 38.95 -6.72
C GLN A 604 -4.43 37.95 -5.56
N ILE A 605 -4.93 36.74 -5.84
CA ILE A 605 -5.07 35.67 -4.83
C ILE A 605 -3.73 34.98 -4.57
N ILE A 606 -3.11 35.29 -3.44
CA ILE A 606 -1.87 34.67 -2.95
C ILE A 606 -2.22 33.38 -2.18
N ARG A 607 -2.01 32.22 -2.82
CA ARG A 607 -2.28 30.91 -2.23
C ARG A 607 -1.06 30.37 -1.51
N LEU A 608 -1.18 30.15 -0.20
CA LEU A 608 -0.10 29.74 0.70
C LEU A 608 -0.40 28.37 1.33
N ASP A 609 0.63 27.65 1.77
CA ASP A 609 0.49 26.25 2.20
C ASP A 609 -0.19 26.09 3.59
N SER A 610 -0.32 27.17 4.38
CA SER A 610 -1.08 27.17 5.64
C SER A 610 -1.77 28.49 5.94
N ALA A 611 -2.80 28.43 6.80
CA ALA A 611 -3.50 29.63 7.31
C ALA A 611 -2.58 30.55 8.15
N VAL A 612 -1.53 29.99 8.76
CA VAL A 612 -0.52 30.74 9.52
C VAL A 612 0.38 31.52 8.57
N ASP A 613 0.80 30.91 7.46
CA ASP A 613 1.58 31.61 6.42
C ASP A 613 0.78 32.73 5.77
N ALA A 614 -0.52 32.52 5.55
CA ALA A 614 -1.44 33.55 5.06
C ALA A 614 -1.65 34.69 6.09
N THR A 615 -1.75 34.37 7.39
CA THR A 615 -1.76 35.37 8.47
C THR A 615 -0.46 36.18 8.46
N LEU A 616 0.69 35.50 8.34
CA LEU A 616 2.00 36.13 8.29
C LEU A 616 2.18 36.99 7.02
N ALA A 617 1.58 36.62 5.89
CA ALA A 617 1.59 37.43 4.68
C ALA A 617 0.87 38.78 4.88
N VAL A 618 -0.27 38.81 5.59
CA VAL A 618 -0.95 40.05 5.99
C VAL A 618 -0.09 40.84 6.99
N GLN A 619 0.41 40.19 8.04
CA GLN A 619 1.24 40.83 9.06
C GLN A 619 2.53 41.46 8.50
N THR A 620 3.11 40.86 7.46
CA THR A 620 4.32 41.36 6.77
C THR A 620 4.03 42.30 5.59
N GLY A 621 2.77 42.65 5.34
CA GLY A 621 2.37 43.53 4.22
C GLY A 621 2.53 42.90 2.82
N ARG A 622 2.83 41.60 2.74
CA ARG A 622 2.87 40.82 1.49
C ARG A 622 1.47 40.56 0.92
N ALA A 623 0.44 40.59 1.77
CA ALA A 623 -0.96 40.64 1.40
C ALA A 623 -1.66 41.81 2.10
N ASP A 624 -2.74 42.30 1.51
CA ASP A 624 -3.57 43.38 2.06
C ASP A 624 -4.68 42.83 2.96
N ALA A 625 -5.21 41.64 2.64
CA ALA A 625 -6.17 40.91 3.47
C ALA A 625 -5.97 39.40 3.41
N GLN A 626 -6.52 38.66 4.38
CA GLN A 626 -6.69 37.21 4.36
C GLN A 626 -8.17 36.86 4.54
N ILE A 627 -8.73 36.01 3.69
CA ILE A 627 -10.09 35.49 3.92
C ILE A 627 -10.07 34.43 5.02
N LEU A 628 -10.92 34.59 6.02
CA LEU A 628 -11.12 33.68 7.15
C LEU A 628 -12.60 33.61 7.53
N VAL A 629 -13.05 32.49 8.10
CA VAL A 629 -14.34 32.46 8.79
C VAL A 629 -14.23 33.23 10.11
N LEU A 630 -15.27 33.98 10.49
CA LEU A 630 -15.25 34.93 11.63
C LEU A 630 -14.57 34.38 12.91
N PRO A 631 -14.85 33.16 13.41
CA PRO A 631 -14.26 32.66 14.65
C PRO A 631 -12.74 32.47 14.56
N LEU A 632 -12.22 32.11 13.39
CA LEU A 632 -10.79 32.03 13.14
C LEU A 632 -10.19 33.44 13.10
N ALA A 633 -10.82 34.36 12.37
CA ALA A 633 -10.34 35.74 12.23
C ALA A 633 -10.25 36.44 13.61
N LEU A 634 -11.29 36.30 14.43
CA LEU A 634 -11.31 36.82 15.80
C LEU A 634 -10.25 36.14 16.69
N SER A 635 -10.11 34.81 16.63
CA SER A 635 -9.10 34.08 17.42
C SER A 635 -7.66 34.49 17.04
N VAL A 636 -7.40 34.69 15.75
CA VAL A 636 -6.09 35.16 15.23
C VAL A 636 -5.83 36.61 15.65
N SER A 637 -6.81 37.51 15.47
CA SER A 637 -6.67 38.92 15.82
C SER A 637 -6.51 39.15 17.33
N SER A 638 -7.22 38.38 18.18
CA SER A 638 -7.10 38.49 19.63
C SER A 638 -5.73 37.99 20.14
N LYS A 639 -5.24 36.85 19.61
CA LYS A 639 -3.93 36.28 20.01
C LYS A 639 -2.73 36.96 19.36
N ASN A 640 -2.92 37.65 18.23
CA ASN A 640 -1.87 38.41 17.56
C ASN A 640 -2.43 39.75 17.03
N PRO A 641 -2.63 40.75 17.90
CA PRO A 641 -3.16 42.08 17.51
C PRO A 641 -2.25 42.86 16.55
N ALA A 642 -1.03 42.37 16.29
CA ALA A 642 -0.11 43.00 15.36
C ALA A 642 -0.48 42.74 13.88
N VAL A 643 -1.21 41.67 13.56
CA VAL A 643 -1.58 41.32 12.17
C VAL A 643 -2.45 42.39 11.52
N GLY A 644 -3.46 42.87 12.26
CA GLY A 644 -4.46 43.80 11.74
C GLY A 644 -5.85 43.56 12.31
N GLN A 645 -6.85 44.02 11.56
CA GLN A 645 -8.25 44.11 11.99
C GLN A 645 -9.13 43.09 11.24
N VAL A 646 -10.14 42.56 11.93
CA VAL A 646 -11.16 41.72 11.29
C VAL A 646 -12.24 42.60 10.68
N VAL A 647 -12.54 42.37 9.41
CA VAL A 647 -13.54 43.11 8.64
C VAL A 647 -14.61 42.13 8.16
N ILE A 648 -15.87 42.45 8.41
CA ILE A 648 -17.03 41.74 7.85
C ILE A 648 -17.42 42.45 6.55
N LEU A 649 -17.57 41.67 5.49
CA LEU A 649 -17.81 42.18 4.15
C LEU A 649 -19.31 42.13 3.84
N THR A 650 -19.83 43.20 3.25
CA THR A 650 -21.22 43.26 2.80
C THR A 650 -21.29 43.03 1.27
N PRO A 651 -22.22 42.20 0.75
CA PRO A 651 -23.12 41.30 1.49
C PRO A 651 -22.36 40.17 2.19
N GLU A 652 -22.91 39.68 3.30
CA GLU A 652 -22.35 38.55 4.02
C GLU A 652 -22.42 37.26 3.19
N GLU A 653 -21.29 36.57 3.07
CA GLU A 653 -21.23 35.22 2.54
C GLU A 653 -21.13 34.24 3.71
N ILE A 654 -22.07 33.29 3.81
CA ILE A 654 -22.22 32.41 4.96
C ILE A 654 -21.91 30.96 4.56
N ALA A 655 -21.05 30.30 5.35
CA ALA A 655 -20.86 28.85 5.32
C ALA A 655 -21.64 28.17 6.46
N THR A 656 -22.04 26.91 6.25
CA THR A 656 -22.55 26.04 7.32
C THR A 656 -21.51 25.03 7.75
N SER A 657 -21.39 24.83 9.06
CA SER A 657 -20.65 23.72 9.66
C SER A 657 -21.64 22.69 10.18
N ASN A 658 -21.59 21.47 9.67
CA ASN A 658 -22.55 20.41 9.95
C ASN A 658 -21.87 19.21 10.64
N GLY A 659 -22.66 18.24 11.09
CA GLY A 659 -22.20 16.94 11.52
C GLY A 659 -22.28 15.95 10.37
N GLY A 660 -21.20 15.21 10.12
CA GLY A 660 -21.23 14.03 9.25
C GLY A 660 -21.66 12.80 10.04
N VAL A 661 -22.58 12.01 9.47
CA VAL A 661 -22.99 10.69 9.98
C VAL A 661 -22.84 9.64 8.88
N ARG A 662 -22.73 8.36 9.25
CA ARG A 662 -22.76 7.26 8.27
C ARG A 662 -24.07 7.30 7.48
N LYS A 663 -23.99 7.21 6.14
CA LYS A 663 -25.16 6.96 5.29
C LYS A 663 -25.63 5.52 5.50
N GLU A 664 -26.84 5.35 6.02
CA GLU A 664 -27.44 4.06 6.38
C GLU A 664 -28.96 4.07 6.14
N ALA A 665 -29.57 2.90 5.95
CA ALA A 665 -31.00 2.80 5.68
C ALA A 665 -31.88 3.16 6.90
N ASP A 666 -31.34 3.03 8.11
CA ASP A 666 -32.00 3.39 9.36
C ASP A 666 -31.75 4.87 9.71
N GLY A 667 -32.65 5.74 9.28
CA GLY A 667 -32.56 7.19 9.51
C GLY A 667 -32.64 7.63 10.98
N ARG A 668 -32.94 6.74 11.95
CA ARG A 668 -33.11 7.08 13.38
C ARG A 668 -31.90 7.80 13.98
N TRP A 669 -30.68 7.44 13.56
CA TRP A 669 -29.45 8.05 14.09
C TRP A 669 -29.34 9.53 13.71
N LEU A 670 -29.50 9.84 12.42
CA LEU A 670 -29.51 11.22 11.91
C LEU A 670 -30.67 12.04 12.50
N GLN A 671 -31.87 11.45 12.54
CA GLN A 671 -33.06 12.11 13.09
C GLN A 671 -32.90 12.45 14.57
N HIS A 672 -32.32 11.56 15.38
CA HIS A 672 -32.05 11.82 16.79
C HIS A 672 -31.08 13.00 16.97
N ILE A 673 -29.99 13.05 16.20
CA ILE A 673 -29.03 14.16 16.30
C ILE A 673 -29.68 15.48 15.89
N ASN A 674 -30.51 15.51 14.83
CA ASN A 674 -31.20 16.73 14.41
C ASN A 674 -32.23 17.21 15.46
N LEU A 675 -32.97 16.29 16.10
CA LEU A 675 -33.88 16.62 17.20
C LEU A 675 -33.13 17.17 18.43
N TRP A 676 -31.97 16.58 18.77
CA TRP A 676 -31.11 17.09 19.83
C TRP A 676 -30.55 18.49 19.49
N LEU A 677 -30.00 18.68 18.28
CA LEU A 677 -29.50 19.98 17.80
C LEU A 677 -30.60 21.06 17.82
N LYS A 678 -31.85 20.70 17.49
CA LYS A 678 -32.99 21.61 17.60
C LYS A 678 -33.21 22.06 19.06
N GLY A 679 -33.27 21.13 20.01
CA GLY A 679 -33.45 21.45 21.43
C GLY A 679 -32.30 22.26 22.05
N GLU A 680 -31.05 21.95 21.70
CA GLU A 680 -29.88 22.75 22.15
C GLU A 680 -29.83 24.15 21.52
N ARG A 681 -30.44 24.33 20.34
CA ARG A 681 -30.58 25.65 19.70
C ARG A 681 -31.72 26.45 20.33
N GLU A 682 -32.88 25.84 20.57
CA GLU A 682 -34.06 26.46 21.20
C GLU A 682 -33.78 26.87 22.67
N SER A 683 -32.96 26.11 23.39
CA SER A 683 -32.49 26.46 24.74
C SER A 683 -31.31 27.45 24.78
N GLY A 684 -30.80 27.88 23.63
CA GLY A 684 -29.64 28.78 23.53
C GLY A 684 -28.28 28.15 23.91
N ASN A 685 -28.25 26.87 24.30
CA ASN A 685 -27.04 26.15 24.69
C ASN A 685 -25.99 26.11 23.57
N MET A 686 -26.41 25.93 22.31
CA MET A 686 -25.48 25.93 21.16
C MET A 686 -24.63 27.20 21.12
N ARG A 687 -25.28 28.38 21.21
CA ARG A 687 -24.64 29.70 21.22
C ARG A 687 -23.77 29.88 22.47
N ARG A 688 -24.29 29.51 23.65
CA ARG A 688 -23.57 29.62 24.93
C ARG A 688 -22.26 28.82 24.93
N ILE A 689 -22.31 27.53 24.61
CA ILE A 689 -21.14 26.64 24.52
C ILE A 689 -20.13 27.16 23.50
N PHE A 690 -20.61 27.70 22.37
CA PHE A 690 -19.73 28.30 21.37
C PHE A 690 -18.94 29.48 21.93
N ILE A 691 -19.63 30.44 22.56
CA ILE A 691 -19.03 31.67 23.10
C ILE A 691 -18.11 31.37 24.28
N GLU A 692 -18.52 30.49 25.19
CA GLU A 692 -17.67 30.00 26.30
C GLU A 692 -16.35 29.42 25.77
N ASN A 693 -16.39 28.66 24.67
CA ASN A 693 -15.17 28.11 24.05
C ASN A 693 -14.39 29.14 23.21
N LEU A 694 -15.07 30.08 22.54
CA LEU A 694 -14.40 31.17 21.83
C LEU A 694 -13.56 32.02 22.81
N LYS A 695 -14.03 32.20 24.05
CA LYS A 695 -13.24 32.75 25.15
C LYS A 695 -12.16 31.78 25.64
N LYS A 696 -12.55 30.57 26.08
CA LYS A 696 -11.66 29.60 26.76
C LYS A 696 -10.48 29.10 25.91
N VAL A 697 -10.69 28.85 24.61
CA VAL A 697 -9.65 28.32 23.71
C VAL A 697 -9.30 29.26 22.55
N GLY A 698 -10.22 30.16 22.15
CA GLY A 698 -9.98 31.19 21.13
C GLY A 698 -9.40 32.50 21.66
N ASP A 699 -9.49 32.76 22.97
CA ASP A 699 -9.13 34.03 23.62
C ASP A 699 -9.91 35.26 23.10
N VAL A 700 -11.20 35.08 22.77
CA VAL A 700 -12.09 36.12 22.26
C VAL A 700 -13.26 36.32 23.23
N SER A 701 -13.55 37.58 23.59
CA SER A 701 -14.69 37.96 24.41
C SER A 701 -15.96 38.19 23.57
N GLU A 702 -17.15 38.02 24.16
CA GLU A 702 -18.43 38.06 23.44
C GLU A 702 -18.72 39.42 22.78
N ASP A 703 -18.28 40.51 23.39
CA ASP A 703 -18.38 41.89 22.87
C ASP A 703 -17.68 42.09 21.52
N LYS A 704 -16.73 41.21 21.16
CA LYS A 704 -16.06 41.23 19.84
C LYS A 704 -16.87 40.52 18.74
N ILE A 705 -18.02 39.95 19.05
CA ILE A 705 -18.93 39.30 18.10
C ILE A 705 -20.06 40.28 17.75
N PRO A 706 -20.18 40.73 16.48
CA PRO A 706 -21.24 41.67 16.11
C PRO A 706 -22.65 41.08 16.27
N ALA A 707 -23.52 41.83 16.94
CA ALA A 707 -24.83 41.36 17.38
C ALA A 707 -25.81 40.93 16.27
N HIS A 708 -25.57 41.36 15.02
CA HIS A 708 -26.38 40.94 13.86
C HIS A 708 -25.97 39.58 13.29
N LEU A 709 -24.76 39.10 13.57
CA LEU A 709 -24.26 37.82 13.07
C LEU A 709 -24.81 36.67 13.90
N GLN A 710 -25.67 35.86 13.28
CA GLN A 710 -26.10 34.59 13.83
C GLN A 710 -24.95 33.58 13.75
N ILE A 711 -24.58 33.01 14.90
CA ILE A 711 -23.60 31.93 15.05
C ILE A 711 -24.32 30.62 15.39
#